data_AF-A0A1I1LFB6-F1
#
_entry.id   AF-A0A1I1LFB6-F1
#
_cell.length_a   1.000
_cell.length_b   1.000
_cell.length_c   1.000
_cell.angle_alpha   90.00
_cell.angle_beta   90.00
_cell.angle_gamma   90.00
#
_symmetry.space_group_name_H-M   'P 1'
#
loop_
_entity.id
_entity.type
_entity.pdbx_description
1 polymer ?
#
loop_
_entity_poly.entity_id
_entity_poly.type
_entity_poly.pdbx_seq_one_letter_code
_entity_poly.pdbx_strand_id
1 'polypeptide(L)'
;MADISSSVANASSGKNQTPGVTECEKDPPISAVILYPSLGTPLILAPGQTKCSIFLGAAAEARTHFTIDEKTKQAHTIHCATDRHLRLYDIKKKDTKTDTTQGTLFGDGKTFSKAKTAINGWLVGDFAAGALIKNRHGQPFATISTQAAEVYRGLSHVYEIEIDLTQGPFTSIGTDAFKTFAWMVEIDEEHARHQEYQGVTHVEGQDMYIHDFLHNQKNAAANHFARPYEFNLDNFQATGLPAQRTDRLMSWHPVIRGKSDTLKIGHLSDVHVNVRHNALAQSPARVIEDDAAGALADKVGGKVCNSFMALKDLFEQFGKGENRADAIFLTGDLIDFNRNIDPDQAGGTIGDQWRNFNVLGKLDDKNLYKRGMDDMLMYSLVRHSYRELTLPVFMTTGNHEAYDVPYGVSPRADSSLSTWANKMGRMEEMATGMSPVMPTIKRDGWWFKTSSREEQIADLRKDVEAASEWIAGKANEGIAADHNMTIYEATLAYGPTYAQIYTARNFHADNFDWFSALFTPLSDFVIPYGAKPDDPAGKDAKQVLCGLEWGNGEVYINLSMEKVKGMAGDRVWRQSSSPDAQGSTVLPRATHSINDQQKHILNSAGLYKQNSKAKLLVATHFTIINYNKSPLNAKLSITPFDRVLSEGQVRVVDTPAFNDANFGTCEKNLKWYFDTCVFVDDTRRVNHHLSGHSHRSGLYRPTPEDRPNMLRRANIADARDPGLHGEQKSSDQHTNFIVSSCGGPIGVQNLYGELNGWTLRPPSGTLLDAKGGAIKQVKTSDPKKNTQPRLCVALDYLAVMSRGDSDIAMPLNFMCTDFKPGQALFSRTVDVTLSDQMTGLACITGMNIWVFVGGRDEETGDAKKTWHRLTPSFSDAPKQLFGSSSGSKKRLTFSASDLNVLDSAFRANGGTKIPQAFCEVLLKKPTVAAGQPDWGKDMNFSDSWVFPLEIQFRITEIGAVPLIGRPAGERGEVPDWGWLFKTYRNGPGNSYPDPQKVIKG
;
A
#
# COMPACT_ATOMS: atom_id res chain seq x y z
N MET A 1 -53.50 30.06 50.67
CA MET A 1 -52.16 30.69 50.78
C MET A 1 -51.28 29.95 49.79
N ALA A 2 -51.39 30.29 48.51
CA ALA A 2 -50.65 31.35 47.77
C ALA A 2 -49.26 30.79 47.38
N ASP A 3 -48.95 30.25 46.20
CA ASP A 3 -49.45 30.20 44.80
C ASP A 3 -48.35 30.72 43.87
N ILE A 4 -48.02 29.86 42.91
CA ILE A 4 -46.83 29.86 42.06
C ILE A 4 -47.30 30.24 40.67
N SER A 5 -47.26 31.54 40.34
CA SER A 5 -47.36 31.99 38.95
C SER A 5 -46.89 33.45 38.84
N SER A 6 -45.70 33.67 38.25
CA SER A 6 -45.30 34.85 37.44
C SER A 6 -43.80 35.15 37.55
N SER A 7 -42.99 34.51 36.71
CA SER A 7 -41.74 35.12 36.24
C SER A 7 -41.30 34.56 34.88
N VAL A 8 -42.28 34.16 34.05
CA VAL A 8 -42.12 33.85 32.62
C VAL A 8 -42.86 34.91 31.83
N ALA A 9 -42.35 36.15 31.86
CA ALA A 9 -42.74 37.25 30.98
C ALA A 9 -41.86 38.47 31.28
N ASN A 10 -40.68 38.57 30.65
CA ASN A 10 -40.03 39.84 30.27
C ASN A 10 -38.67 39.59 29.58
N ALA A 11 -38.68 38.74 28.56
CA ALA A 11 -37.59 38.65 27.58
C ALA A 11 -38.13 39.04 26.19
N SER A 12 -38.72 40.23 26.10
CA SER A 12 -39.15 40.81 24.81
C SER A 12 -39.27 42.33 24.92
N SER A 13 -38.14 43.03 24.90
CA SER A 13 -38.10 44.39 24.38
C SER A 13 -36.65 44.75 24.05
N GLY A 14 -36.31 44.65 22.76
CA GLY A 14 -35.17 45.36 22.21
C GLY A 14 -35.42 46.86 22.40
N LYS A 15 -34.63 47.49 23.28
CA LYS A 15 -34.33 48.92 23.35
C LYS A 15 -33.51 49.16 24.62
N ASN A 16 -32.19 49.10 24.45
CA ASN A 16 -31.16 49.91 25.12
C ASN A 16 -29.79 49.25 24.87
N GLN A 17 -29.34 49.28 23.61
CA GLN A 17 -27.89 49.22 23.34
C GLN A 17 -27.36 50.65 23.53
N THR A 18 -26.47 50.80 24.50
CA THR A 18 -25.67 52.01 24.71
C THR A 18 -24.88 52.29 23.41
N PRO A 19 -24.90 53.52 22.86
CA PRO A 19 -24.11 53.84 21.67
C PRO A 19 -22.61 53.73 22.00
N GLY A 20 -21.89 52.85 21.29
CA GLY A 20 -20.42 52.84 21.31
C GLY A 20 -19.73 51.58 21.84
N VAL A 21 -20.44 50.47 22.10
CA VAL A 21 -19.82 49.15 22.29
C VAL A 21 -20.23 48.27 21.12
N THR A 22 -19.31 48.00 20.20
CA THR A 22 -19.58 47.08 19.08
C THR A 22 -19.67 45.64 19.59
N GLU A 23 -20.60 44.82 19.07
CA GLU A 23 -20.82 43.40 19.44
C GLU A 23 -19.53 42.54 19.41
N CYS A 24 -18.46 43.04 18.78
CA CYS A 24 -17.23 42.30 18.51
C CYS A 24 -15.98 42.89 19.20
N GLU A 25 -16.09 43.84 20.13
CA GLU A 25 -14.94 44.65 20.59
C GLU A 25 -13.94 43.94 21.54
N LYS A 26 -14.27 42.76 22.08
CA LYS A 26 -13.45 42.04 23.09
C LYS A 26 -13.47 40.51 22.95
N ASP A 27 -13.08 39.96 21.79
CA ASP A 27 -12.84 38.51 21.72
C ASP A 27 -11.34 38.19 21.82
N PRO A 28 -10.92 37.31 22.75
CA PRO A 28 -9.57 36.76 22.78
C PRO A 28 -9.32 35.87 21.54
N PRO A 29 -8.05 35.48 21.30
CA PRO A 29 -7.72 34.51 20.25
C PRO A 29 -8.51 33.21 20.46
N ILE A 30 -9.14 32.72 19.40
CA ILE A 30 -9.93 31.48 19.45
C ILE A 30 -9.09 30.32 18.92
N SER A 31 -8.81 29.34 19.78
CA SER A 31 -8.15 28.09 19.38
C SER A 31 -9.07 27.28 18.48
N ALA A 32 -8.66 27.11 17.23
CA ALA A 32 -9.44 26.40 16.22
C ALA A 32 -8.57 25.77 15.13
N VAL A 33 -9.12 24.75 14.48
CA VAL A 33 -8.51 23.96 13.40
C VAL A 33 -9.50 23.87 12.24
N ILE A 34 -9.03 24.13 11.02
CA ILE A 34 -9.83 23.92 9.81
C ILE A 34 -9.85 22.42 9.50
N LEU A 35 -11.03 21.80 9.63
CA LEU A 35 -11.25 20.37 9.37
C LEU A 35 -11.46 20.09 7.88
N TYR A 36 -12.09 21.03 7.17
CA TYR A 36 -12.26 21.00 5.72
C TYR A 36 -12.23 22.42 5.14
N PRO A 37 -11.50 22.67 4.04
CA PRO A 37 -10.62 21.72 3.35
C PRO A 37 -9.38 21.37 4.16
N SER A 38 -8.73 20.25 3.83
CA SER A 38 -7.45 19.79 4.39
C SER A 38 -6.52 19.33 3.25
N LEU A 39 -5.25 19.02 3.56
CA LEU A 39 -4.26 18.64 2.55
C LEU A 39 -4.68 17.37 1.77
N GLY A 40 -5.31 16.41 2.45
CA GLY A 40 -5.87 15.17 1.89
C GLY A 40 -7.36 15.23 1.57
N THR A 41 -8.02 16.36 1.79
CA THR A 41 -9.44 16.56 1.42
C THR A 41 -9.65 18.01 0.95
N PRO A 42 -9.13 18.38 -0.24
CA PRO A 42 -9.10 19.76 -0.71
C PRO A 42 -10.48 20.27 -1.16
N LEU A 43 -10.63 21.60 -1.23
CA LEU A 43 -11.82 22.24 -1.77
C LEU A 43 -11.60 22.59 -3.24
N ILE A 44 -12.38 21.97 -4.13
CA ILE A 44 -12.43 22.33 -5.54
C ILE A 44 -13.76 23.03 -5.79
N LEU A 45 -13.72 24.28 -6.25
CA LEU A 45 -14.91 25.08 -6.55
C LEU A 45 -15.31 24.87 -8.01
N ALA A 46 -16.58 24.59 -8.29
CA ALA A 46 -17.03 24.47 -9.68
C ALA A 46 -16.95 25.82 -10.44
N PRO A 47 -16.87 25.80 -11.78
CA PRO A 47 -17.04 27.01 -12.58
C PRO A 47 -18.30 27.77 -12.17
N GLY A 48 -18.17 29.07 -11.89
CA GLY A 48 -19.29 29.92 -11.50
C GLY A 48 -19.84 29.70 -10.08
N GLN A 49 -19.25 28.81 -9.26
CA GLN A 49 -19.66 28.65 -7.88
C GLN A 49 -19.39 29.95 -7.08
N THR A 50 -20.43 30.47 -6.44
CA THR A 50 -20.45 31.76 -5.73
C THR A 50 -20.35 31.65 -4.22
N LYS A 51 -20.55 30.46 -3.65
CA LYS A 51 -20.45 30.21 -2.20
C LYS A 51 -19.79 28.87 -1.93
N CYS A 52 -19.09 28.76 -0.81
CA CYS A 52 -18.54 27.50 -0.30
C CYS A 52 -18.62 27.43 1.23
N SER A 53 -18.37 26.25 1.79
CA SER A 53 -18.24 26.04 3.23
C SER A 53 -16.82 25.63 3.60
N ILE A 54 -16.36 26.13 4.74
CA ILE A 54 -15.26 25.53 5.50
C ILE A 54 -15.83 24.98 6.82
N PHE A 55 -15.25 23.89 7.32
CA PHE A 55 -15.62 23.31 8.61
C PHE A 55 -14.50 23.59 9.61
N LEU A 56 -14.85 24.16 10.76
CA LEU A 56 -13.92 24.59 11.80
C LEU A 56 -14.20 23.82 13.09
N GLY A 57 -13.23 23.06 13.57
CA GLY A 57 -13.23 22.54 14.93
C GLY A 57 -12.68 23.59 15.87
N ALA A 58 -13.40 23.94 16.94
CA ALA A 58 -12.96 24.96 17.89
C ALA A 58 -13.11 24.49 19.34
N ALA A 59 -12.31 25.09 20.22
CA ALA A 59 -12.37 24.84 21.65
C ALA A 59 -13.70 25.30 22.28
N ALA A 60 -14.03 24.81 23.47
CA ALA A 60 -15.33 25.01 24.11
C ALA A 60 -15.71 26.50 24.30
N GLU A 61 -14.72 27.35 24.59
CA GLU A 61 -14.90 28.80 24.75
C GLU A 61 -15.41 29.49 23.49
N ALA A 62 -15.14 28.94 22.30
CA ALA A 62 -15.62 29.50 21.04
C ALA A 62 -17.15 29.60 21.00
N ARG A 63 -17.85 28.67 21.67
CA ARG A 63 -19.31 28.69 21.77
C ARG A 63 -19.83 29.96 22.42
N THR A 64 -19.15 30.45 23.46
CA THR A 64 -19.52 31.71 24.12
C THR A 64 -19.20 32.93 23.25
N HIS A 65 -18.10 32.90 22.51
CA HIS A 65 -17.67 34.00 21.64
C HIS A 65 -18.50 34.15 20.37
N PHE A 66 -19.04 33.04 19.85
CA PHE A 66 -19.79 33.02 18.60
C PHE A 66 -21.27 33.36 18.73
N THR A 67 -21.77 33.54 19.97
CA THR A 67 -23.17 33.92 20.26
C THR A 67 -24.17 33.01 19.53
N ILE A 68 -24.29 31.77 19.99
CA ILE A 68 -25.12 30.75 19.32
C ILE A 68 -26.61 30.97 19.63
N ASP A 69 -27.43 31.09 18.59
CA ASP A 69 -28.88 30.92 18.71
C ASP A 69 -29.19 29.42 18.90
N GLU A 70 -29.63 29.04 20.10
CA GLU A 70 -29.86 27.63 20.43
C GLU A 70 -30.99 26.96 19.62
N LYS A 71 -31.87 27.73 18.98
CA LYS A 71 -32.95 27.21 18.14
C LYS A 71 -32.49 26.97 16.70
N THR A 72 -31.82 27.94 16.10
CA THR A 72 -31.37 27.88 14.70
C THR A 72 -29.95 27.33 14.55
N LYS A 73 -29.22 27.25 15.66
CA LYS A 73 -27.78 26.99 15.76
C LYS A 73 -26.90 27.99 15.02
N GLN A 74 -27.45 29.14 14.61
CA GLN A 74 -26.70 30.20 13.95
C GLN A 74 -25.70 30.84 14.93
N ALA A 75 -24.47 31.04 14.46
CA ALA A 75 -23.38 31.68 15.19
C ALA A 75 -23.29 33.15 14.77
N HIS A 76 -23.93 34.06 15.51
CA HIS A 76 -24.16 35.43 15.06
C HIS A 76 -22.88 36.26 14.91
N THR A 77 -21.87 36.04 15.76
CA THR A 77 -20.63 36.83 15.82
C THR A 77 -19.43 36.14 15.17
N ILE A 78 -19.62 34.95 14.58
CA ILE A 78 -18.52 34.18 13.95
C ILE A 78 -17.81 34.94 12.82
N HIS A 79 -18.52 35.84 12.12
CA HIS A 79 -17.95 36.69 11.08
C HIS A 79 -16.80 37.57 11.60
N CYS A 80 -16.88 38.04 12.86
CA CYS A 80 -15.83 38.84 13.48
C CYS A 80 -14.56 38.03 13.75
N ALA A 81 -14.71 36.79 14.25
CA ALA A 81 -13.58 35.89 14.44
C ALA A 81 -12.96 35.48 13.11
N THR A 82 -13.78 35.17 12.11
CA THR A 82 -13.30 34.84 10.76
C THR A 82 -12.50 35.98 10.15
N ASP A 83 -12.96 37.23 10.25
CA ASP A 83 -12.24 38.39 9.70
C ASP A 83 -10.92 38.68 10.44
N ARG A 84 -10.86 38.38 11.74
CA ARG A 84 -9.64 38.49 12.56
C ARG A 84 -8.61 37.42 12.23
N HIS A 85 -9.02 36.16 12.15
CA HIS A 85 -8.11 35.01 12.18
C HIS A 85 -7.90 34.37 10.80
N LEU A 86 -8.92 34.30 9.95
CA LEU A 86 -8.80 33.62 8.68
C LEU A 86 -7.94 34.44 7.70
N ARG A 87 -7.05 33.76 6.98
CA ARG A 87 -6.27 34.32 5.88
C ARG A 87 -6.40 33.45 4.64
N LEU A 88 -6.20 34.08 3.49
CA LEU A 88 -6.12 33.42 2.20
C LEU A 88 -4.72 33.66 1.62
N TYR A 89 -3.86 32.65 1.71
CA TYR A 89 -2.49 32.71 1.22
C TYR A 89 -2.30 31.97 -0.10
N ASP A 90 -1.18 32.22 -0.77
CA ASP A 90 -0.73 31.35 -1.85
C ASP A 90 -0.28 30.00 -1.28
N ILE A 91 -0.56 28.89 -1.97
CA ILE A 91 -0.20 27.55 -1.48
C ILE A 91 1.31 27.36 -1.30
N LYS A 92 2.13 28.22 -1.92
CA LYS A 92 3.59 28.17 -1.85
C LYS A 92 4.14 28.67 -0.51
N LYS A 93 3.43 29.55 0.20
CA LYS A 93 3.91 30.17 1.43
C LYS A 93 2.78 30.76 2.26
N LYS A 94 2.85 30.59 3.58
CA LYS A 94 2.09 31.37 4.57
C LYS A 94 2.98 32.44 5.21
N ASP A 95 2.39 33.56 5.60
CA ASP A 95 3.10 34.56 6.38
C ASP A 95 3.17 34.16 7.86
N THR A 96 4.23 34.58 8.53
CA THR A 96 4.51 34.27 9.95
C THR A 96 4.26 35.45 10.89
N LYS A 97 3.74 36.55 10.33
CA LYS A 97 3.42 37.79 11.02
C LYS A 97 2.10 38.32 10.48
N THR A 98 1.08 38.42 11.32
CA THR A 98 -0.22 39.00 10.95
C THR A 98 -0.82 39.73 12.14
N ASP A 99 -1.77 40.63 11.91
CA ASP A 99 -2.53 41.27 12.99
C ASP A 99 -3.88 40.55 13.14
N THR A 100 -4.10 39.91 14.28
CA THR A 100 -5.33 39.18 14.62
C THR A 100 -6.24 39.96 15.59
N THR A 101 -5.88 41.20 15.95
CA THR A 101 -6.62 42.00 16.94
C THR A 101 -7.83 42.75 16.34
N GLN A 102 -7.88 42.89 15.02
CA GLN A 102 -8.92 43.59 14.26
C GLN A 102 -9.24 42.86 12.94
N GLY A 103 -10.33 43.26 12.27
CA GLY A 103 -10.72 42.70 10.97
C GLY A 103 -9.74 43.07 9.87
N THR A 104 -8.94 42.10 9.45
CA THR A 104 -7.87 42.29 8.45
C THR A 104 -8.05 41.44 7.20
N LEU A 105 -8.92 40.42 7.21
CA LEU A 105 -9.24 39.64 6.02
C LEU A 105 -9.94 40.51 4.95
N PHE A 106 -10.92 41.31 5.37
CA PHE A 106 -11.63 42.26 4.49
C PHE A 106 -11.10 43.70 4.57
N GLY A 107 -10.24 43.98 5.56
CA GLY A 107 -9.54 45.26 5.73
C GLY A 107 -10.43 46.44 6.11
N ASP A 108 -11.57 46.21 6.79
CA ASP A 108 -12.46 47.26 7.33
C ASP A 108 -12.34 47.43 8.86
N GLY A 109 -11.28 46.87 9.45
CA GLY A 109 -10.82 47.15 10.81
C GLY A 109 -11.80 46.65 11.88
N LYS A 110 -12.14 47.51 12.84
CA LYS A 110 -13.06 47.15 13.94
C LYS A 110 -14.55 47.18 13.57
N THR A 111 -14.90 47.51 12.32
CA THR A 111 -16.30 47.63 11.90
C THR A 111 -16.92 46.30 11.48
N PHE A 112 -16.11 45.37 10.94
CA PHE A 112 -16.52 44.04 10.47
C PHE A 112 -17.71 44.04 9.50
N SER A 113 -17.99 45.16 8.84
CA SER A 113 -19.20 45.38 8.07
C SER A 113 -19.22 44.51 6.82
N LYS A 114 -18.06 44.40 6.15
CA LYS A 114 -17.87 43.53 4.98
C LYS A 114 -17.96 42.06 5.38
N ALA A 115 -17.29 41.68 6.46
CA ALA A 115 -17.32 40.33 6.97
C ALA A 115 -18.75 39.88 7.30
N LYS A 116 -19.54 40.73 7.95
CA LYS A 116 -20.96 40.46 8.27
C LYS A 116 -21.83 40.17 7.04
N THR A 117 -21.49 40.75 5.89
CA THR A 117 -22.22 40.49 4.63
C THR A 117 -21.75 39.24 3.89
N ALA A 118 -20.48 38.86 4.09
CA ALA A 118 -19.83 37.81 3.31
C ALA A 118 -19.70 36.46 4.04
N ILE A 119 -19.83 36.46 5.37
CA ILE A 119 -19.57 35.30 6.23
C ILE A 119 -20.80 35.00 7.09
N ASN A 120 -21.24 33.74 7.06
CA ASN A 120 -22.24 33.21 7.98
C ASN A 120 -21.70 31.92 8.62
N GLY A 121 -22.18 31.55 9.80
CA GLY A 121 -21.81 30.26 10.38
C GLY A 121 -22.83 29.66 11.32
N TRP A 122 -22.68 28.36 11.56
CA TRP A 122 -23.59 27.53 12.36
C TRP A 122 -22.81 26.52 13.19
N LEU A 123 -23.28 26.24 14.41
CA LEU A 123 -22.85 25.10 15.20
C LEU A 123 -23.50 23.83 14.63
N VAL A 124 -22.70 22.89 14.13
CA VAL A 124 -23.20 21.72 13.38
C VAL A 124 -22.92 20.37 14.04
N GLY A 125 -22.13 20.34 15.11
CA GLY A 125 -21.88 19.13 15.89
C GLY A 125 -20.80 19.31 16.94
N ASP A 126 -20.46 18.20 17.58
CA ASP A 126 -19.34 18.12 18.52
C ASP A 126 -18.12 17.49 17.84
N PHE A 127 -16.93 17.90 18.27
CA PHE A 127 -15.68 17.31 17.83
C PHE A 127 -15.32 16.16 18.79
N ALA A 128 -15.42 14.93 18.30
CA ALA A 128 -15.10 13.74 19.09
C ALA A 128 -14.64 12.59 18.18
N ALA A 129 -13.97 11.59 18.76
CA ALA A 129 -13.52 10.41 18.06
C ALA A 129 -14.69 9.69 17.36
N GLY A 130 -14.58 9.48 16.04
CA GLY A 130 -15.63 8.85 15.25
C GLY A 130 -16.91 9.69 15.13
N ALA A 131 -16.90 10.99 15.43
CA ALA A 131 -18.11 11.80 15.33
C ALA A 131 -18.53 12.00 13.87
N LEU A 132 -19.81 11.76 13.55
CA LEU A 132 -20.38 12.07 12.24
C LEU A 132 -20.72 13.57 12.17
N ILE A 133 -19.94 14.31 11.39
CA ILE A 133 -20.18 15.72 11.07
C ILE A 133 -21.36 15.82 10.11
N LYS A 134 -22.26 16.76 10.41
CA LYS A 134 -23.36 17.14 9.54
C LYS A 134 -23.17 18.57 9.06
N ASN A 135 -23.77 18.93 7.93
CA ASN A 135 -23.92 20.33 7.55
C ASN A 135 -25.06 20.99 8.35
N ARG A 136 -25.25 22.29 8.17
CA ARG A 136 -26.30 23.09 8.83
C ARG A 136 -27.73 22.62 8.55
N HIS A 137 -27.91 21.83 7.49
CA HIS A 137 -29.21 21.23 7.12
C HIS A 137 -29.39 19.83 7.71
N GLY A 138 -28.46 19.38 8.55
CA GLY A 138 -28.50 18.06 9.21
C GLY A 138 -28.07 16.89 8.33
N GLN A 139 -27.49 17.16 7.16
CA GLN A 139 -27.05 16.11 6.22
C GLN A 139 -25.64 15.63 6.59
N PRO A 140 -25.39 14.31 6.66
CA PRO A 140 -24.04 13.77 6.87
C PRO A 140 -23.06 14.28 5.82
N PHE A 141 -21.89 14.76 6.28
CA PHE A 141 -20.83 15.33 5.45
C PHE A 141 -19.53 14.52 5.55
N ALA A 142 -19.06 14.26 6.77
CA ALA A 142 -17.81 13.55 7.01
C ALA A 142 -17.80 12.90 8.40
N THR A 143 -16.84 12.02 8.64
CA THR A 143 -16.58 11.44 9.96
C THR A 143 -15.24 11.96 10.49
N ILE A 144 -15.17 12.32 11.78
CA ILE A 144 -13.90 12.67 12.45
C ILE A 144 -13.14 11.38 12.75
N SER A 145 -11.88 11.30 12.30
CA SER A 145 -10.99 10.19 12.64
C SER A 145 -10.80 10.09 14.16
N THR A 146 -10.68 8.86 14.66
CA THR A 146 -10.39 8.62 16.09
C THR A 146 -9.06 9.24 16.49
N GLN A 147 -8.03 9.06 15.65
CA GLN A 147 -6.69 9.56 15.91
C GLN A 147 -6.63 11.09 15.75
N ALA A 148 -7.42 11.68 14.84
CA ALA A 148 -7.53 13.14 14.76
C ALA A 148 -8.07 13.74 16.06
N ALA A 149 -9.04 13.09 16.71
CA ALA A 149 -9.57 13.56 17.98
C ALA A 149 -8.54 13.52 19.11
N GLU A 150 -7.60 12.57 19.07
CA GLU A 150 -6.49 12.49 20.03
C GLU A 150 -5.44 13.58 19.79
N VAL A 151 -5.07 13.80 18.52
CA VAL A 151 -4.12 14.85 18.11
C VAL A 151 -4.67 16.24 18.49
N TYR A 152 -5.98 16.47 18.26
CA TYR A 152 -6.64 17.76 18.47
C TYR A 152 -7.54 17.78 19.73
N ARG A 153 -7.09 17.15 20.83
CA ARG A 153 -7.85 17.00 22.09
C ARG A 153 -8.38 18.29 22.75
N GLY A 154 -7.90 19.46 22.32
CA GLY A 154 -8.37 20.77 22.81
C GLY A 154 -9.67 21.26 22.17
N LEU A 155 -10.12 20.60 21.10
CA LEU A 155 -11.33 21.00 20.38
C LEU A 155 -12.58 20.35 20.99
N SER A 156 -13.74 21.00 20.84
CA SER A 156 -15.01 20.52 21.44
C SER A 156 -16.19 20.60 20.48
N HIS A 157 -16.25 21.62 19.63
CA HIS A 157 -17.39 21.87 18.76
C HIS A 157 -16.97 22.04 17.29
N VAL A 158 -17.87 21.70 16.38
CA VAL A 158 -17.68 21.86 14.93
C VAL A 158 -18.64 22.91 14.40
N TYR A 159 -18.09 23.86 13.65
CA TYR A 159 -18.82 24.94 13.00
C TYR A 159 -18.72 24.82 11.48
N GLU A 160 -19.83 25.03 10.78
CA GLU A 160 -19.83 25.27 9.34
C GLU A 160 -19.81 26.77 9.10
N ILE A 161 -18.86 27.26 8.29
CA ILE A 161 -18.74 28.67 7.91
C ILE A 161 -18.98 28.79 6.40
N GLU A 162 -20.07 29.45 6.02
CA GLU A 162 -20.35 29.82 4.63
C GLU A 162 -19.57 31.08 4.25
N ILE A 163 -18.93 31.03 3.09
CA ILE A 163 -18.15 32.12 2.50
C ILE A 163 -18.77 32.53 1.17
N ASP A 164 -19.03 33.83 1.01
CA ASP A 164 -19.37 34.45 -0.29
C ASP A 164 -18.10 34.69 -1.12
N LEU A 165 -17.95 33.92 -2.19
CA LEU A 165 -16.80 33.96 -3.10
C LEU A 165 -16.82 35.18 -4.04
N THR A 166 -17.91 35.94 -4.08
CA THR A 166 -18.04 37.16 -4.89
C THR A 166 -17.42 38.38 -4.21
N GLN A 167 -17.10 38.28 -2.92
CA GLN A 167 -16.49 39.33 -2.13
C GLN A 167 -14.96 39.17 -2.06
N GLY A 168 -14.22 40.27 -2.06
CA GLY A 168 -12.77 40.23 -1.80
C GLY A 168 -12.51 39.86 -0.34
N PRO A 169 -11.49 39.02 -0.02
CA PRO A 169 -10.37 38.61 -0.89
C PRO A 169 -10.62 37.33 -1.71
N PHE A 170 -11.78 36.69 -1.57
CA PHE A 170 -12.04 35.37 -2.16
C PHE A 170 -12.20 35.35 -3.69
N THR A 171 -12.44 36.52 -4.29
CA THR A 171 -12.41 36.69 -5.76
C THR A 171 -11.05 36.35 -6.38
N SER A 172 -9.97 36.30 -5.58
CA SER A 172 -8.64 35.89 -6.01
C SER A 172 -8.47 34.38 -6.21
N ILE A 173 -9.45 33.56 -5.81
CA ILE A 173 -9.41 32.10 -6.02
C ILE A 173 -9.69 31.79 -7.49
N GLY A 174 -8.61 31.63 -8.24
CA GLY A 174 -8.59 31.33 -9.68
C GLY A 174 -8.39 29.85 -9.99
N THR A 175 -8.06 29.57 -11.25
CA THR A 175 -7.89 28.22 -11.81
C THR A 175 -6.42 27.82 -12.03
N ASP A 176 -5.50 28.76 -11.87
CA ASP A 176 -4.09 28.60 -12.26
C ASP A 176 -3.19 28.12 -11.13
N ALA A 177 -3.50 28.53 -9.89
CA ALA A 177 -2.73 28.19 -8.71
C ALA A 177 -3.65 28.02 -7.50
N PHE A 178 -3.28 27.12 -6.59
CA PHE A 178 -3.98 26.96 -5.33
C PHE A 178 -3.77 28.15 -4.40
N LYS A 179 -4.84 28.48 -3.68
CA LYS A 179 -4.75 29.21 -2.42
C LYS A 179 -4.84 28.23 -1.26
N THR A 180 -4.50 28.69 -0.06
CA THR A 180 -4.76 27.98 1.18
C THR A 180 -5.50 28.90 2.13
N PHE A 181 -6.53 28.36 2.78
CA PHE A 181 -7.01 28.98 4.00
C PHE A 181 -5.98 28.77 5.12
N ALA A 182 -5.92 29.68 6.08
CA ALA A 182 -5.12 29.54 7.29
C ALA A 182 -5.81 30.25 8.45
N TRP A 183 -6.08 29.54 9.55
CA TRP A 183 -6.61 30.14 10.77
C TRP A 183 -5.46 30.62 11.67
N MET A 184 -5.11 31.90 11.55
CA MET A 184 -3.93 32.47 12.20
C MET A 184 -4.22 32.88 13.65
N VAL A 185 -3.32 32.50 14.54
CA VAL A 185 -3.30 32.88 15.96
C VAL A 185 -1.91 33.37 16.35
N GLU A 186 -1.83 34.16 17.41
CA GLU A 186 -0.56 34.49 18.03
C GLU A 186 0.07 33.21 18.60
N ILE A 187 1.37 33.05 18.40
CA ILE A 187 2.10 31.90 18.94
C ILE A 187 2.24 32.05 20.46
N ASP A 188 2.03 30.97 21.21
CA ASP A 188 2.24 31.00 22.66
C ASP A 188 3.73 31.01 23.06
N GLU A 189 3.99 31.36 24.32
CA GLU A 189 5.35 31.47 24.84
C GLU A 189 6.12 30.14 24.86
N GLU A 190 5.42 29.00 24.90
CA GLU A 190 6.04 27.68 24.93
C GLU A 190 6.59 27.35 23.54
N HIS A 191 5.72 27.38 22.52
CA HIS A 191 6.07 27.13 21.13
C HIS A 191 7.10 28.13 20.58
N ALA A 192 7.00 29.41 20.96
CA ALA A 192 7.94 30.44 20.51
C ALA A 192 9.41 30.20 20.92
N ARG A 193 9.67 29.33 21.92
CA ARG A 193 11.02 28.97 22.37
C ARG A 193 11.70 27.95 21.46
N HIS A 194 10.94 27.21 20.66
CA HIS A 194 11.47 26.17 19.78
C HIS A 194 12.18 26.77 18.56
N GLN A 195 13.21 26.08 18.08
CA GLN A 195 14.06 26.57 16.99
C GLN A 195 13.25 26.77 15.69
N GLU A 196 12.26 25.91 15.46
CA GLU A 196 11.33 25.87 14.34
C GLU A 196 10.48 27.14 14.22
N TYR A 197 10.31 27.88 15.31
CA TYR A 197 9.48 29.08 15.39
C TYR A 197 10.27 30.37 15.61
N GLN A 198 11.60 30.33 15.51
CA GLN A 198 12.41 31.54 15.64
C GLN A 198 11.99 32.62 14.64
N GLY A 199 11.60 33.81 15.14
CA GLY A 199 11.16 34.94 14.31
C GLY A 199 9.71 34.87 13.83
N VAL A 200 8.95 33.85 14.25
CA VAL A 200 7.52 33.70 14.00
C VAL A 200 6.74 34.39 15.13
N THR A 201 5.74 35.21 14.79
CA THR A 201 4.82 35.79 15.80
C THR A 201 3.41 35.23 15.68
N HIS A 202 3.04 34.71 14.50
CA HIS A 202 1.74 34.13 14.24
C HIS A 202 1.87 32.85 13.43
N VAL A 203 1.03 31.89 13.74
CA VAL A 203 1.01 30.55 13.14
C VAL A 203 -0.42 30.14 12.85
N GLU A 204 -0.61 29.14 12.01
CA GLU A 204 -1.89 28.47 11.97
C GLU A 204 -2.08 27.68 13.27
N GLY A 205 -3.25 27.77 13.92
CA GLY A 205 -3.50 27.07 15.19
C GLY A 205 -3.20 25.57 15.11
N GLN A 206 -3.53 24.93 13.98
CA GLN A 206 -3.24 23.52 13.73
C GLN A 206 -1.74 23.20 13.67
N ASP A 207 -0.88 24.14 13.26
CA ASP A 207 0.57 23.93 13.23
C ASP A 207 1.14 23.66 14.62
N MET A 208 0.57 24.28 15.67
CA MET A 208 0.98 24.04 17.06
C MET A 208 0.57 22.65 17.52
N TYR A 209 -0.65 22.20 17.21
CA TYR A 209 -1.05 20.81 17.47
C TYR A 209 -0.18 19.79 16.74
N ILE A 210 0.19 20.05 15.49
CA ILE A 210 1.11 19.20 14.72
C ILE A 210 2.50 19.21 15.38
N HIS A 211 2.99 20.37 15.80
CA HIS A 211 4.26 20.47 16.51
C HIS A 211 4.25 19.69 17.83
N ASP A 212 3.22 19.88 18.65
CA ASP A 212 2.99 19.11 19.87
C ASP A 212 2.90 17.63 19.59
N PHE A 213 2.17 17.23 18.55
CA PHE A 213 2.12 15.84 18.12
C PHE A 213 3.49 15.29 17.73
N LEU A 214 4.35 16.09 17.10
CA LEU A 214 5.70 15.64 16.72
C LEU A 214 6.67 15.64 17.93
N HIS A 215 6.42 16.46 18.95
CA HIS A 215 7.28 16.64 20.14
C HIS A 215 6.85 15.81 21.38
N ASN A 216 5.56 15.68 21.65
CA ASN A 216 4.98 15.15 22.90
C ASN A 216 4.66 13.64 22.86
N GLN A 217 5.24 12.89 21.92
CA GLN A 217 4.83 11.50 21.68
C GLN A 217 5.19 10.54 22.81
N LYS A 218 4.14 9.88 23.35
CA LYS A 218 4.20 8.87 24.41
C LYS A 218 4.88 7.56 24.00
N ASN A 219 5.12 7.29 22.71
CA ASN A 219 5.88 6.11 22.29
C ASN A 219 7.38 6.38 22.33
N ALA A 220 7.93 6.40 23.55
CA ALA A 220 9.35 6.50 23.85
C ALA A 220 10.23 5.38 23.21
N ALA A 221 9.65 4.43 22.47
CA ALA A 221 10.32 3.25 21.92
C ALA A 221 10.86 3.44 20.48
N ALA A 222 10.20 4.21 19.62
CA ALA A 222 10.62 4.42 18.23
C ALA A 222 11.10 5.86 18.07
N ASN A 223 12.41 6.11 17.96
CA ASN A 223 12.85 7.48 17.68
C ASN A 223 12.25 7.93 16.34
N HIS A 224 11.58 9.07 16.35
CA HIS A 224 11.10 9.70 15.13
C HIS A 224 12.27 10.19 14.29
N PHE A 225 12.01 10.39 13.00
CA PHE A 225 12.91 11.14 12.16
C PHE A 225 13.11 12.56 12.73
N ALA A 226 14.36 12.87 13.09
CA ALA A 226 14.68 13.97 14.00
C ALA A 226 14.37 15.39 13.48
N ARG A 227 14.09 15.54 12.18
CA ARG A 227 13.83 16.84 11.55
C ARG A 227 12.58 16.73 10.67
N PRO A 228 11.38 17.08 11.15
CA PRO A 228 10.17 17.03 10.36
C PRO A 228 10.08 18.26 9.42
N TYR A 229 10.84 18.24 8.34
CA TYR A 229 10.85 19.27 7.29
C TYR A 229 10.48 18.65 5.93
N GLU A 230 9.81 19.42 5.07
CA GLU A 230 9.44 18.98 3.72
C GLU A 230 10.70 18.57 2.94
N PHE A 231 10.64 17.45 2.22
CA PHE A 231 11.71 16.99 1.35
C PHE A 231 11.70 17.74 0.01
N ASN A 232 12.88 18.01 -0.53
CA ASN A 232 13.05 18.54 -1.88
C ASN A 232 13.06 17.41 -2.92
N LEU A 233 11.98 17.31 -3.68
CA LEU A 233 11.77 16.22 -4.63
C LEU A 233 12.37 16.46 -6.03
N ASP A 234 13.01 17.61 -6.28
CA ASP A 234 13.49 17.97 -7.62
C ASP A 234 14.59 17.03 -8.13
N ASN A 235 15.44 16.52 -7.24
CA ASN A 235 16.61 15.70 -7.57
C ASN A 235 16.67 14.37 -6.80
N PHE A 236 15.51 13.79 -6.45
CA PHE A 236 15.47 12.52 -5.71
C PHE A 236 16.17 11.38 -6.49
N GLN A 237 16.98 10.59 -5.78
CA GLN A 237 17.74 9.47 -6.33
C GLN A 237 17.32 8.16 -5.67
N ALA A 238 17.49 7.05 -6.38
CA ALA A 238 17.13 5.74 -5.88
C ALA A 238 17.92 5.31 -4.64
N THR A 239 19.09 5.87 -4.35
CA THR A 239 20.03 5.36 -3.33
C THR A 239 20.04 6.11 -2.00
N GLY A 240 19.19 7.11 -1.78
CA GLY A 240 19.16 7.82 -0.50
C GLY A 240 17.95 8.73 -0.34
N LEU A 241 17.79 9.29 0.86
CA LEU A 241 16.73 10.28 1.10
C LEU A 241 17.02 11.58 0.33
N PRO A 242 15.97 12.28 -0.13
CA PRO A 242 16.15 13.61 -0.71
C PRO A 242 16.59 14.62 0.36
N ALA A 243 17.27 15.68 -0.06
CA ALA A 243 17.59 16.78 0.83
C ALA A 243 16.33 17.44 1.37
N GLN A 244 16.36 17.93 2.62
CA GLN A 244 15.24 18.66 3.21
C GLN A 244 15.24 20.13 2.81
N ARG A 245 14.04 20.70 2.72
CA ARG A 245 13.80 22.15 2.60
C ARG A 245 13.93 22.81 3.97
N THR A 246 13.93 24.14 3.98
CA THR A 246 13.80 24.93 5.22
C THR A 246 12.35 25.04 5.71
N ASP A 247 11.39 24.54 4.93
CA ASP A 247 9.96 24.57 5.25
C ASP A 247 9.63 23.44 6.24
N ARG A 248 9.23 23.79 7.46
CA ARG A 248 8.74 22.82 8.47
C ARG A 248 7.43 22.17 8.01
N LEU A 249 7.08 21.00 8.55
CA LEU A 249 5.74 20.44 8.36
C LEU A 249 4.70 21.41 8.95
N MET A 250 3.68 21.72 8.16
CA MET A 250 2.59 22.62 8.50
C MET A 250 1.26 22.04 8.00
N SER A 251 0.14 22.44 8.59
CA SER A 251 -1.17 22.17 8.01
C SER A 251 -1.32 22.91 6.68
N TRP A 252 -2.20 22.47 5.80
CA TRP A 252 -2.57 23.22 4.60
C TRP A 252 -4.04 22.94 4.28
N HIS A 253 -4.74 23.95 3.77
CA HIS A 253 -6.18 23.91 3.51
C HIS A 253 -6.44 24.36 2.07
N PRO A 254 -6.07 23.53 1.07
CA PRO A 254 -6.00 23.96 -0.32
C PRO A 254 -7.39 24.25 -0.90
N VAL A 255 -7.46 25.34 -1.66
CA VAL A 255 -8.65 25.73 -2.42
C VAL A 255 -8.27 26.19 -3.83
N ILE A 256 -9.03 25.75 -4.82
CA ILE A 256 -8.89 26.18 -6.22
C ILE A 256 -10.24 26.19 -6.93
N ARG A 257 -10.35 26.97 -8.01
CA ARG A 257 -11.47 26.86 -8.95
C ARG A 257 -11.17 25.84 -10.04
N GLY A 258 -12.06 24.88 -10.21
CA GLY A 258 -12.02 23.89 -11.29
C GLY A 258 -12.27 24.53 -12.66
N LYS A 259 -11.74 23.89 -13.70
CA LYS A 259 -11.89 24.32 -15.10
C LYS A 259 -13.08 23.68 -15.82
N SER A 260 -13.70 22.66 -15.22
CA SER A 260 -14.75 21.83 -15.82
C SER A 260 -15.88 21.58 -14.82
N ASP A 261 -17.09 21.41 -15.34
CA ASP A 261 -18.26 21.00 -14.55
C ASP A 261 -18.11 19.56 -14.04
N THR A 262 -17.43 18.68 -14.76
CA THR A 262 -17.16 17.31 -14.29
C THR A 262 -15.67 17.08 -14.28
N LEU A 263 -15.16 16.52 -13.18
CA LEU A 263 -13.74 16.29 -12.97
C LEU A 263 -13.32 14.97 -13.60
N LYS A 264 -12.19 14.99 -14.31
CA LYS A 264 -11.42 13.78 -14.63
C LYS A 264 -10.66 13.32 -13.40
N ILE A 265 -10.80 12.06 -13.04
CA ILE A 265 -10.26 11.52 -11.78
C ILE A 265 -9.10 10.57 -12.10
N GLY A 266 -7.92 10.91 -11.60
CA GLY A 266 -6.83 9.94 -11.43
C GLY A 266 -7.09 9.11 -10.17
N HIS A 267 -6.83 7.82 -10.21
CA HIS A 267 -6.94 6.92 -9.06
C HIS A 267 -5.65 6.16 -8.86
N LEU A 268 -5.11 6.27 -7.65
CA LEU A 268 -3.90 5.58 -7.19
C LEU A 268 -4.24 4.87 -5.88
N SER A 269 -3.69 3.68 -5.70
CA SER A 269 -3.83 2.86 -4.51
C SER A 269 -2.61 1.95 -4.41
N ASP A 270 -2.35 1.38 -3.23
CA ASP A 270 -1.30 0.37 -3.05
C ASP A 270 0.04 0.93 -3.54
N VAL A 271 0.39 2.10 -3.01
CA VAL A 271 1.56 2.85 -3.48
C VAL A 271 2.80 2.53 -2.66
N HIS A 272 2.65 2.03 -1.43
CA HIS A 272 3.69 1.37 -0.64
C HIS A 272 5.03 2.10 -0.67
N VAL A 273 5.04 3.39 -0.32
CA VAL A 273 6.28 4.16 -0.18
C VAL A 273 7.11 3.54 0.93
N ASN A 274 8.37 3.25 0.59
CA ASN A 274 9.24 2.48 1.46
C ASN A 274 10.71 2.89 1.24
N VAL A 275 11.26 3.69 2.16
CA VAL A 275 12.67 4.14 2.13
C VAL A 275 13.68 3.00 2.24
N ARG A 276 13.25 1.79 2.63
CA ARG A 276 14.08 0.59 2.51
C ARG A 276 14.48 0.31 1.07
N HIS A 277 13.67 0.66 0.08
CA HIS A 277 14.06 0.54 -1.33
C HIS A 277 15.31 1.38 -1.62
N ASN A 278 15.48 2.51 -0.92
CA ASN A 278 16.69 3.32 -1.04
C ASN A 278 17.93 2.64 -0.45
N ALA A 279 17.78 1.96 0.70
CA ALA A 279 18.85 1.14 1.26
C ALA A 279 19.19 -0.05 0.36
N LEU A 280 18.18 -0.75 -0.17
CA LEU A 280 18.37 -1.89 -1.07
C LEU A 280 19.03 -1.48 -2.39
N ALA A 281 18.68 -0.32 -2.93
CA ALA A 281 19.29 0.20 -4.15
C ALA A 281 20.81 0.41 -4.01
N GLN A 282 21.33 0.59 -2.79
CA GLN A 282 22.76 0.66 -2.53
C GLN A 282 23.46 -0.72 -2.53
N SER A 283 22.71 -1.83 -2.52
CA SER A 283 23.27 -3.16 -2.32
C SER A 283 24.27 -3.53 -3.42
N PRO A 284 25.54 -3.81 -3.06
CA PRO A 284 26.56 -4.22 -4.02
C PRO A 284 26.54 -5.73 -4.29
N ALA A 285 25.59 -6.47 -3.69
CA ALA A 285 25.46 -7.91 -3.87
C ALA A 285 25.24 -8.30 -5.33
N ARG A 286 25.77 -9.46 -5.72
CA ARG A 286 25.67 -10.03 -7.06
C ARG A 286 25.40 -11.52 -6.97
N VAL A 287 24.59 -12.05 -7.88
CA VAL A 287 24.29 -13.49 -7.95
C VAL A 287 25.56 -14.33 -8.23
N ILE A 288 26.53 -13.76 -8.94
CA ILE A 288 27.83 -14.39 -9.26
C ILE A 288 28.94 -13.48 -8.74
N GLU A 289 29.79 -14.00 -7.84
CA GLU A 289 30.77 -13.25 -7.08
C GLU A 289 32.15 -13.16 -7.79
N ASP A 290 32.26 -12.23 -8.76
CA ASP A 290 33.51 -11.78 -9.41
C ASP A 290 33.23 -10.47 -10.19
N ASP A 291 34.14 -9.50 -10.21
CA ASP A 291 33.97 -8.25 -10.99
C ASP A 291 34.05 -8.49 -12.51
N ALA A 292 34.87 -9.46 -12.96
CA ALA A 292 35.00 -9.83 -14.37
C ALA A 292 33.75 -10.58 -14.88
N ALA A 293 33.13 -11.42 -14.03
CA ALA A 293 31.85 -12.05 -14.32
C ALA A 293 30.66 -11.10 -14.10
N GLY A 294 30.77 -10.21 -13.12
CA GLY A 294 29.72 -9.30 -12.68
C GLY A 294 29.48 -8.11 -13.61
N ALA A 295 30.30 -7.89 -14.64
CA ALA A 295 29.95 -6.99 -15.74
C ALA A 295 28.79 -7.55 -16.61
N LEU A 296 28.47 -8.84 -16.47
CA LEU A 296 27.38 -9.52 -17.20
C LEU A 296 26.12 -9.73 -16.34
N ALA A 297 26.22 -9.57 -15.02
CA ALA A 297 25.12 -9.67 -14.07
C ALA A 297 25.13 -8.45 -13.14
N ASP A 298 24.23 -7.49 -13.40
CA ASP A 298 24.12 -6.25 -12.65
C ASP A 298 23.95 -6.49 -11.14
N LYS A 299 24.44 -5.54 -10.34
CA LYS A 299 24.23 -5.53 -8.88
C LYS A 299 22.75 -5.59 -8.56
N VAL A 300 22.39 -6.33 -7.52
CA VAL A 300 20.98 -6.47 -7.08
C VAL A 300 20.33 -5.12 -6.83
N GLY A 301 21.05 -4.15 -6.23
CA GLY A 301 20.52 -2.82 -5.97
C GLY A 301 20.06 -2.05 -7.23
N GLY A 302 20.73 -2.25 -8.37
CA GLY A 302 20.35 -1.60 -9.64
C GLY A 302 19.06 -2.14 -10.26
N LYS A 303 18.51 -3.23 -9.71
CA LYS A 303 17.32 -3.94 -10.22
C LYS A 303 16.06 -3.68 -9.38
N VAL A 304 16.19 -2.95 -8.26
CA VAL A 304 15.11 -2.68 -7.32
C VAL A 304 14.10 -1.71 -7.93
N CYS A 305 12.82 -2.07 -7.89
CA CYS A 305 11.74 -1.11 -8.13
C CYS A 305 11.60 -0.20 -6.90
N ASN A 306 11.75 1.11 -7.08
CA ASN A 306 11.53 2.09 -6.02
C ASN A 306 10.10 2.64 -6.11
N SER A 307 9.24 2.30 -5.14
CA SER A 307 7.83 2.69 -5.16
C SER A 307 7.61 4.20 -5.21
N PHE A 308 8.41 4.99 -4.47
CA PHE A 308 8.25 6.44 -4.46
C PHE A 308 8.59 7.09 -5.80
N MET A 309 9.63 6.61 -6.50
CA MET A 309 9.97 7.09 -7.84
C MET A 309 8.86 6.79 -8.85
N ALA A 310 8.28 5.58 -8.79
CA ALA A 310 7.12 5.22 -9.60
C ALA A 310 5.92 6.14 -9.31
N LEU A 311 5.60 6.32 -8.03
CA LEU A 311 4.48 7.15 -7.61
C LEU A 311 4.63 8.61 -8.05
N LYS A 312 5.84 9.19 -7.88
CA LYS A 312 6.14 10.55 -8.32
C LYS A 312 5.96 10.70 -9.83
N ASP A 313 6.42 9.73 -10.63
CA ASP A 313 6.21 9.74 -12.08
C ASP A 313 4.71 9.69 -12.43
N LEU A 314 3.90 8.88 -11.74
CA LEU A 314 2.45 8.86 -11.95
C LEU A 314 1.78 10.18 -11.59
N PHE A 315 2.20 10.83 -10.51
CA PHE A 315 1.75 12.19 -10.17
C PHE A 315 2.09 13.18 -11.29
N GLU A 316 3.32 13.15 -11.83
CA GLU A 316 3.72 14.01 -12.95
C GLU A 316 2.88 13.75 -14.20
N GLN A 317 2.61 12.48 -14.52
CA GLN A 317 1.77 12.09 -15.66
C GLN A 317 0.30 12.50 -15.47
N PHE A 318 -0.24 12.46 -14.24
CA PHE A 318 -1.59 12.97 -13.96
C PHE A 318 -1.64 14.50 -13.84
N GLY A 319 -0.53 15.16 -13.55
CA GLY A 319 -0.46 16.63 -13.47
C GLY A 319 -0.27 17.32 -14.82
N LYS A 320 0.30 16.61 -15.81
CA LYS A 320 0.77 17.20 -17.08
C LYS A 320 0.37 16.35 -18.29
N GLY A 321 0.37 16.96 -19.47
CA GLY A 321 0.19 16.24 -20.75
C GLY A 321 -1.20 15.65 -20.97
N GLU A 322 -1.29 14.60 -21.79
CA GLU A 322 -2.54 13.96 -22.24
C GLU A 322 -3.25 13.10 -21.17
N ASN A 323 -2.52 12.73 -20.12
CA ASN A 323 -3.02 11.96 -18.99
C ASN A 323 -3.50 12.87 -17.84
N ARG A 324 -3.54 14.19 -18.08
CA ARG A 324 -3.90 15.16 -17.05
C ARG A 324 -5.27 14.86 -16.43
N ALA A 325 -5.27 14.63 -15.12
CA ALA A 325 -6.45 14.57 -14.27
C ALA A 325 -6.81 15.98 -13.76
N ASP A 326 -8.05 16.14 -13.32
CA ASP A 326 -8.49 17.33 -12.60
C ASP A 326 -8.39 17.15 -11.07
N ALA A 327 -8.38 15.91 -10.59
CA ALA A 327 -8.08 15.53 -9.21
C ALA A 327 -7.58 14.08 -9.13
N ILE A 328 -6.83 13.75 -8.08
CA ILE A 328 -6.46 12.37 -7.74
C ILE A 328 -7.30 11.90 -6.54
N PHE A 329 -7.79 10.67 -6.59
CA PHE A 329 -8.12 9.87 -5.42
C PHE A 329 -6.95 8.94 -5.11
N LEU A 330 -6.42 9.01 -3.90
CA LEU A 330 -5.33 8.19 -3.39
C LEU A 330 -5.85 7.37 -2.21
N THR A 331 -6.15 6.09 -2.46
CA THR A 331 -6.97 5.28 -1.54
C THR A 331 -6.15 4.31 -0.69
N GLY A 332 -5.32 4.82 0.21
CA GLY A 332 -4.66 3.99 1.23
C GLY A 332 -3.47 3.17 0.75
N ASP A 333 -2.80 2.53 1.71
CA ASP A 333 -1.54 1.82 1.53
C ASP A 333 -0.49 2.73 0.89
N LEU A 334 -0.35 3.89 1.53
CA LEU A 334 0.57 4.98 1.23
C LEU A 334 2.00 4.60 1.56
N ILE A 335 2.20 3.96 2.71
CA ILE A 335 3.48 3.50 3.22
C ILE A 335 3.42 2.00 3.43
N ASP A 336 4.56 1.32 3.61
CA ASP A 336 4.53 -0.11 3.97
C ASP A 336 4.36 -0.36 5.47
N PHE A 337 4.95 0.51 6.29
CA PHE A 337 4.94 0.45 7.76
C PHE A 337 5.50 1.75 8.32
N ASN A 338 5.17 2.07 9.57
CA ASN A 338 5.48 3.34 10.22
C ASN A 338 6.97 3.50 10.56
N ARG A 339 7.65 2.43 10.96
CA ARG A 339 9.06 2.42 11.36
C ARG A 339 9.93 1.79 10.29
N ASN A 340 10.81 2.57 9.68
CA ASN A 340 11.65 2.08 8.60
C ASN A 340 13.14 2.28 8.85
N ILE A 341 13.95 1.52 8.13
CA ILE A 341 15.40 1.64 8.17
C ILE A 341 15.82 2.95 7.49
N ASP A 342 16.64 3.73 8.19
CA ASP A 342 17.26 4.93 7.64
C ASP A 342 18.30 4.51 6.58
N PRO A 343 18.08 4.82 5.29
CA PRO A 343 18.96 4.37 4.22
C PRO A 343 20.37 4.95 4.32
N ASP A 344 20.57 6.07 5.02
CA ASP A 344 21.89 6.66 5.24
C ASP A 344 22.66 5.95 6.36
N GLN A 345 21.96 5.18 7.21
CA GLN A 345 22.55 4.37 8.30
C GLN A 345 22.63 2.88 7.97
N ALA A 346 21.95 2.42 6.90
CA ALA A 346 21.95 1.02 6.49
C ALA A 346 23.34 0.49 6.08
N GLY A 347 24.22 1.39 5.62
CA GLY A 347 25.58 1.07 5.17
C GLY A 347 25.64 0.60 3.72
N GLY A 348 26.82 0.77 3.12
CA GLY A 348 27.06 0.50 1.69
C GLY A 348 27.71 -0.85 1.37
N THR A 349 28.05 -1.65 2.39
CA THR A 349 28.65 -2.99 2.20
C THR A 349 27.60 -4.09 2.41
N ILE A 350 27.82 -5.27 1.81
CA ILE A 350 26.93 -6.43 2.01
C ILE A 350 26.79 -6.77 3.51
N GLY A 351 27.90 -6.78 4.24
CA GLY A 351 27.91 -7.10 5.65
C GLY A 351 27.17 -6.09 6.52
N ASP A 352 27.25 -4.79 6.19
CA ASP A 352 26.48 -3.76 6.90
C ASP A 352 24.98 -3.94 6.67
N GLN A 353 24.59 -4.10 5.41
CA GLN A 353 23.18 -4.31 5.05
C GLN A 353 22.60 -5.56 5.72
N TRP A 354 23.29 -6.70 5.69
CA TRP A 354 22.84 -7.93 6.33
C TRP A 354 22.67 -7.79 7.84
N ARG A 355 23.61 -7.11 8.52
CA ARG A 355 23.51 -6.86 9.96
C ARG A 355 22.37 -5.90 10.28
N ASN A 356 22.17 -4.86 9.47
CA ASN A 356 21.20 -3.81 9.72
C ASN A 356 19.77 -4.21 9.32
N PHE A 357 19.59 -5.11 8.35
CA PHE A 357 18.29 -5.71 8.01
C PHE A 357 17.86 -6.84 8.97
N ASN A 358 18.67 -7.19 9.99
CA ASN A 358 18.26 -8.11 11.05
C ASN A 358 17.16 -7.47 11.91
N VAL A 359 15.90 -7.65 11.52
CA VAL A 359 14.75 -7.04 12.19
C VAL A 359 14.68 -7.45 13.66
N LEU A 360 14.87 -8.73 14.01
CA LEU A 360 14.77 -9.16 15.40
C LEU A 360 15.88 -8.58 16.29
N GLY A 361 17.09 -8.42 15.75
CA GLY A 361 18.25 -7.92 16.47
C GLY A 361 18.44 -6.40 16.43
N LYS A 362 17.84 -5.69 15.48
CA LYS A 362 18.08 -4.26 15.23
C LYS A 362 16.86 -3.36 15.24
N LEU A 363 15.64 -3.90 15.29
CA LEU A 363 14.43 -3.06 15.27
C LEU A 363 14.41 -2.03 16.41
N ASP A 364 14.91 -2.39 17.60
CA ASP A 364 14.99 -1.49 18.75
C ASP A 364 16.16 -0.49 18.67
N ASP A 365 17.03 -0.59 17.66
CA ASP A 365 18.02 0.45 17.35
C ASP A 365 17.31 1.67 16.79
N LYS A 366 17.07 2.61 17.69
CA LYS A 366 16.34 3.83 17.39
C LYS A 366 17.08 4.79 16.45
N ASN A 367 18.39 4.64 16.25
CA ASN A 367 19.10 5.44 15.26
C ASN A 367 18.98 4.85 13.85
N LEU A 368 18.60 3.58 13.76
CA LEU A 368 18.47 2.85 12.50
C LEU A 368 17.01 2.75 12.05
N TYR A 369 16.09 2.31 12.91
CA TYR A 369 14.67 2.15 12.58
C TYR A 369 13.85 3.31 13.11
N LYS A 370 13.61 4.30 12.23
CA LYS A 370 12.95 5.56 12.57
C LYS A 370 11.51 5.60 12.07
N ARG A 371 10.65 6.27 12.84
CA ARG A 371 9.26 6.54 12.45
C ARG A 371 9.12 7.81 11.60
N GLY A 372 8.25 7.79 10.60
CA GLY A 372 7.79 8.99 9.87
C GLY A 372 8.59 9.36 8.61
N MET A 373 9.63 8.60 8.22
CA MET A 373 10.40 8.89 7.00
C MET A 373 9.55 8.75 5.73
N ASP A 374 8.77 7.67 5.66
CA ASP A 374 7.87 7.40 4.53
C ASP A 374 6.71 8.40 4.47
N ASP A 375 6.11 8.74 5.63
CA ASP A 375 5.08 9.78 5.75
C ASP A 375 5.55 11.15 5.25
N MET A 376 6.79 11.52 5.57
CA MET A 376 7.38 12.78 5.12
C MET A 376 7.59 12.83 3.61
N LEU A 377 7.98 11.71 2.99
CA LEU A 377 8.03 11.61 1.53
C LEU A 377 6.64 11.79 0.92
N MET A 378 5.62 11.13 1.49
CA MET A 378 4.23 11.27 1.06
C MET A 378 3.71 12.70 1.22
N TYR A 379 3.93 13.34 2.37
CA TYR A 379 3.57 14.74 2.60
C TYR A 379 4.22 15.65 1.56
N SER A 380 5.50 15.45 1.30
CA SER A 380 6.25 16.26 0.33
C SER A 380 5.76 16.06 -1.10
N LEU A 381 5.35 14.85 -1.47
CA LEU A 381 4.78 14.57 -2.79
C LEU A 381 3.40 15.21 -2.97
N VAL A 382 2.55 15.12 -1.95
CA VAL A 382 1.23 15.77 -1.97
C VAL A 382 1.40 17.29 -2.04
N ARG A 383 2.34 17.88 -1.30
CA ARG A 383 2.72 19.30 -1.42
C ARG A 383 3.21 19.66 -2.82
N HIS A 384 4.06 18.82 -3.43
CA HIS A 384 4.51 19.00 -4.81
C HIS A 384 3.33 19.02 -5.80
N SER A 385 2.33 18.15 -5.60
CA SER A 385 1.10 18.11 -6.41
C SER A 385 0.38 19.46 -6.43
N TYR A 386 0.23 20.10 -5.27
CA TYR A 386 -0.44 21.39 -5.16
C TYR A 386 0.41 22.56 -5.70
N ARG A 387 1.73 22.56 -5.44
CA ARG A 387 2.62 23.69 -5.75
C ARG A 387 3.05 23.73 -7.22
N GLU A 388 3.34 22.56 -7.79
CA GLU A 388 4.02 22.45 -9.09
C GLU A 388 3.13 21.83 -10.18
N LEU A 389 2.13 21.05 -9.81
CA LEU A 389 1.23 20.36 -10.76
C LEU A 389 -0.17 20.98 -10.83
N THR A 390 -0.52 21.85 -9.88
CA THR A 390 -1.89 22.37 -9.70
C THR A 390 -2.93 21.24 -9.73
N LEU A 391 -2.64 20.17 -8.97
CA LEU A 391 -3.42 18.93 -8.95
C LEU A 391 -3.89 18.60 -7.52
N PRO A 392 -5.21 18.68 -7.25
CA PRO A 392 -5.79 18.32 -5.95
C PRO A 392 -5.78 16.81 -5.69
N VAL A 393 -5.63 16.42 -4.41
CA VAL A 393 -5.51 15.02 -3.97
C VAL A 393 -6.48 14.74 -2.82
N PHE A 394 -7.44 13.85 -3.06
CA PHE A 394 -8.32 13.26 -2.05
C PHE A 394 -7.70 11.98 -1.51
N MET A 395 -7.61 11.82 -0.20
CA MET A 395 -6.92 10.72 0.45
C MET A 395 -7.86 9.97 1.41
N THR A 396 -7.66 8.66 1.50
CA THR A 396 -8.26 7.77 2.52
C THR A 396 -7.16 6.80 3.00
N THR A 397 -7.37 6.10 4.12
CA THR A 397 -6.42 5.13 4.66
C THR A 397 -6.65 3.71 4.11
N GLY A 398 -5.55 2.97 4.05
CA GLY A 398 -5.48 1.52 3.90
C GLY A 398 -5.02 0.89 5.20
N ASN A 399 -4.65 -0.38 5.19
CA ASN A 399 -4.20 -1.06 6.40
C ASN A 399 -2.71 -0.82 6.72
N HIS A 400 -1.88 -0.53 5.72
CA HIS A 400 -0.44 -0.38 5.96
C HIS A 400 -0.06 0.90 6.71
N GLU A 401 -0.91 1.94 6.69
CA GLU A 401 -0.75 3.10 7.59
C GLU A 401 -0.85 2.70 9.07
N ALA A 402 -1.49 1.56 9.39
CA ALA A 402 -1.57 1.03 10.75
C ALA A 402 -0.40 0.10 11.11
N TYR A 403 0.41 -0.34 10.15
CA TYR A 403 1.52 -1.27 10.43
C TYR A 403 2.67 -0.55 11.13
N ASP A 404 3.12 -1.08 12.27
CA ASP A 404 4.20 -0.45 13.05
C ASP A 404 5.58 -0.75 12.45
N VAL A 405 5.88 -2.03 12.21
CA VAL A 405 7.26 -2.50 12.01
C VAL A 405 7.43 -3.27 10.70
N PRO A 406 8.65 -3.36 10.17
CA PRO A 406 8.87 -4.11 8.94
C PRO A 406 8.92 -5.63 9.14
N TYR A 407 8.68 -6.33 8.05
CA TYR A 407 8.99 -7.75 7.89
C TYR A 407 10.31 -7.97 7.14
N GLY A 408 10.82 -9.21 7.20
CA GLY A 408 11.77 -9.72 6.22
C GLY A 408 11.17 -9.84 4.82
N VAL A 409 12.00 -10.12 3.82
CA VAL A 409 11.59 -10.15 2.40
C VAL A 409 10.97 -11.48 1.96
N SER A 410 11.12 -12.54 2.75
CA SER A 410 10.48 -13.83 2.49
C SER A 410 10.09 -14.50 3.81
N PRO A 411 9.13 -13.91 4.56
CA PRO A 411 8.67 -14.49 5.81
C PRO A 411 8.11 -15.88 5.56
N ARG A 412 8.48 -16.83 6.41
CA ARG A 412 8.18 -18.23 6.17
C ARG A 412 7.02 -18.71 7.02
N ALA A 413 6.04 -19.31 6.36
CA ALA A 413 4.91 -19.98 6.99
C ALA A 413 4.64 -21.28 6.22
N ASP A 414 5.10 -22.40 6.78
CA ASP A 414 4.57 -23.70 6.38
C ASP A 414 3.19 -23.88 7.02
N SER A 415 2.36 -24.71 6.39
CA SER A 415 1.11 -25.26 6.92
C SER A 415 1.24 -25.98 8.26
N SER A 416 2.46 -26.32 8.70
CA SER A 416 2.70 -26.88 10.02
C SER A 416 2.50 -25.83 11.11
N LEU A 417 1.69 -26.17 12.12
CA LEU A 417 1.40 -25.34 13.30
C LEU A 417 2.62 -25.09 14.22
N SER A 418 3.81 -25.55 13.82
CA SER A 418 5.05 -25.56 14.60
C SER A 418 6.10 -24.55 14.15
N THR A 419 5.88 -23.82 13.05
CA THR A 419 6.84 -22.82 12.54
C THR A 419 6.91 -21.60 13.45
N TRP A 420 8.04 -20.88 13.40
CA TRP A 420 8.28 -19.72 14.25
C TRP A 420 7.21 -18.64 14.05
N ALA A 421 6.93 -18.24 12.79
CA ALA A 421 5.95 -17.19 12.48
C ALA A 421 4.52 -17.55 12.90
N ASN A 422 4.09 -18.81 12.69
CA ASN A 422 2.77 -19.27 13.13
C ASN A 422 2.66 -19.34 14.66
N LYS A 423 3.73 -19.77 15.36
CA LYS A 423 3.78 -19.73 16.82
C LYS A 423 3.64 -18.31 17.34
N MET A 424 4.35 -17.36 16.74
CA MET A 424 4.28 -15.94 17.07
C MET A 424 2.84 -15.42 16.96
N GLY A 425 2.23 -15.53 15.78
CA GLY A 425 0.87 -15.02 15.55
C GLY A 425 -0.18 -15.62 16.48
N ARG A 426 -0.10 -16.93 16.77
CA ARG A 426 -1.02 -17.59 17.71
C ARG A 426 -0.84 -17.11 19.15
N MET A 427 0.39 -16.90 19.60
CA MET A 427 0.64 -16.39 20.95
C MET A 427 0.15 -14.94 21.09
N GLU A 428 0.38 -14.11 20.08
CA GLU A 428 -0.12 -12.73 20.05
C GLU A 428 -1.65 -12.66 20.00
N GLU A 429 -2.32 -13.60 19.30
CA GLU A 429 -3.79 -13.73 19.31
C GLU A 429 -4.31 -14.13 20.69
N MET A 430 -3.69 -15.14 21.32
CA MET A 430 -4.06 -15.60 22.67
C MET A 430 -3.85 -14.52 23.74
N ALA A 431 -2.82 -13.67 23.61
CA ALA A 431 -2.51 -12.61 24.56
C ALA A 431 -3.63 -11.56 24.66
N THR A 432 -4.37 -11.30 23.58
CA THR A 432 -5.44 -10.28 23.57
C THR A 432 -6.84 -10.82 23.86
N GLY A 433 -6.96 -12.07 24.30
CA GLY A 433 -8.25 -12.65 24.72
C GLY A 433 -9.27 -12.90 23.60
N MET A 434 -8.89 -12.75 22.33
CA MET A 434 -9.74 -13.08 21.19
C MET A 434 -9.65 -14.59 20.91
N SER A 435 -10.59 -15.38 21.42
CA SER A 435 -10.83 -16.73 20.92
C SER A 435 -12.25 -17.16 21.21
N PRO A 436 -12.99 -17.67 20.20
CA PRO A 436 -13.92 -18.75 20.43
C PRO A 436 -13.42 -19.97 19.65
N VAL A 437 -13.08 -21.02 20.40
CA VAL A 437 -12.91 -22.42 19.97
C VAL A 437 -11.53 -22.77 19.38
N MET A 438 -10.65 -23.31 20.22
CA MET A 438 -9.66 -24.33 19.80
C MET A 438 -9.71 -25.55 20.73
N PRO A 439 -9.76 -26.78 20.20
CA PRO A 439 -9.68 -27.99 21.00
C PRO A 439 -8.25 -28.17 21.53
N THR A 440 -8.15 -28.68 22.76
CA THR A 440 -6.93 -29.21 23.37
C THR A 440 -6.17 -30.12 22.41
N ILE A 441 -5.09 -29.60 21.81
CA ILE A 441 -4.07 -30.43 21.15
C ILE A 441 -3.35 -31.22 22.25
N LYS A 442 -3.13 -32.52 22.01
CA LYS A 442 -2.42 -33.43 22.92
C LYS A 442 -1.04 -32.86 23.29
N ARG A 443 -0.98 -32.24 24.47
CA ARG A 443 -0.18 -32.58 25.65
C ARG A 443 1.25 -33.11 25.52
N ASP A 444 1.99 -32.77 24.48
CA ASP A 444 3.43 -33.08 24.45
C ASP A 444 4.26 -31.83 24.74
N GLY A 445 4.57 -31.62 26.03
CA GLY A 445 5.72 -30.84 26.50
C GLY A 445 5.53 -29.36 26.88
N TRP A 446 4.40 -28.72 26.60
CA TRP A 446 4.26 -27.25 26.74
C TRP A 446 3.60 -26.72 28.03
N TRP A 447 3.65 -27.48 29.13
CA TRP A 447 2.93 -27.11 30.35
C TRP A 447 3.80 -27.27 31.60
N PHE A 448 4.58 -26.22 31.91
CA PHE A 448 4.87 -25.70 33.27
C PHE A 448 5.67 -24.37 33.22
N LYS A 449 5.49 -23.52 32.18
CA LYS A 449 5.97 -22.14 32.30
C LYS A 449 4.90 -21.36 33.07
N THR A 450 5.21 -20.94 34.29
CA THR A 450 4.42 -20.01 35.12
C THR A 450 4.43 -18.58 34.58
N SER A 451 5.03 -18.34 33.41
CA SER A 451 5.30 -17.04 32.83
C SER A 451 4.10 -16.50 32.04
N SER A 452 3.96 -15.18 32.00
CA SER A 452 2.88 -14.51 31.26
C SER A 452 2.98 -14.77 29.74
N ARG A 453 1.93 -14.43 28.98
CA ARG A 453 1.96 -14.58 27.52
C ARG A 453 2.96 -13.63 26.87
N GLU A 454 3.10 -12.44 27.43
CA GLU A 454 4.09 -11.44 27.03
C GLU A 454 5.52 -11.97 27.24
N GLU A 455 5.79 -12.63 28.38
CA GLU A 455 7.08 -13.27 28.64
C GLU A 455 7.36 -14.42 27.65
N GLN A 456 6.35 -15.19 27.28
CA GLN A 456 6.50 -16.27 26.28
C GLN A 456 6.79 -15.71 24.88
N ILE A 457 6.13 -14.61 24.49
CA ILE A 457 6.40 -13.90 23.23
C ILE A 457 7.84 -13.34 23.23
N ALA A 458 8.25 -12.69 24.32
CA ALA A 458 9.60 -12.18 24.48
C ALA A 458 10.66 -13.29 24.43
N ASP A 459 10.38 -14.45 25.02
CA ASP A 459 11.25 -15.63 24.92
C ASP A 459 11.32 -16.19 23.49
N LEU A 460 10.22 -16.23 22.75
CA LEU A 460 10.23 -16.68 21.35
C LEU A 460 11.06 -15.74 20.45
N ARG A 461 11.00 -14.43 20.68
CA ARG A 461 11.82 -13.43 19.96
C ARG A 461 13.33 -13.64 20.14
N LYS A 462 13.76 -14.29 21.22
CA LYS A 462 15.18 -14.64 21.45
C LYS A 462 15.63 -15.87 20.66
N ASP A 463 14.71 -16.68 20.16
CA ASP A 463 14.99 -17.85 19.31
C ASP A 463 15.20 -17.40 17.84
N VAL A 464 16.24 -16.59 17.65
CA VAL A 464 16.56 -15.94 16.36
C VAL A 464 17.04 -16.94 15.32
N GLU A 465 17.64 -18.06 15.74
CA GLU A 465 18.01 -19.15 14.86
C GLU A 465 16.77 -19.79 14.23
N ALA A 466 15.77 -20.20 15.04
CA ALA A 466 14.53 -20.77 14.51
C ALA A 466 13.73 -19.77 13.66
N ALA A 467 13.82 -18.47 13.96
CA ALA A 467 13.21 -17.41 13.14
C ALA A 467 13.87 -17.24 11.77
N SER A 468 15.14 -17.62 11.64
CA SER A 468 15.95 -17.53 10.42
C SER A 468 15.99 -18.83 9.60
N GLU A 469 15.42 -19.92 10.11
CA GLU A 469 15.41 -21.21 9.41
C GLU A 469 14.63 -21.14 8.09
N TRP A 470 15.20 -21.77 7.06
CA TRP A 470 14.44 -22.04 5.85
C TRP A 470 13.43 -23.15 6.11
N ILE A 471 12.18 -22.90 5.71
CA ILE A 471 11.12 -23.89 5.66
C ILE A 471 10.39 -23.78 4.31
N ALA A 472 9.74 -24.87 3.92
CA ALA A 472 8.85 -24.86 2.76
C ALA A 472 7.63 -23.98 3.04
N GLY A 473 7.20 -23.17 2.06
CA GLY A 473 6.09 -22.24 2.21
C GLY A 473 6.49 -20.82 2.66
N LYS A 474 5.75 -19.83 2.17
CA LYS A 474 5.97 -18.39 2.44
C LYS A 474 4.66 -17.79 2.94
N ALA A 475 4.73 -16.91 3.93
CA ALA A 475 3.54 -16.23 4.47
C ALA A 475 2.96 -15.20 3.49
N ASN A 476 3.84 -14.57 2.70
CA ASN A 476 3.48 -13.76 1.55
C ASN A 476 4.48 -14.08 0.43
N GLU A 477 4.02 -14.72 -0.64
CA GLU A 477 4.88 -15.14 -1.73
C GLU A 477 5.40 -13.94 -2.54
N GLY A 478 4.65 -12.84 -2.63
CA GLY A 478 4.87 -11.73 -3.57
C GLY A 478 5.84 -10.62 -3.16
N ILE A 479 6.25 -10.51 -1.89
CA ILE A 479 7.03 -9.35 -1.38
C ILE A 479 8.30 -9.07 -2.20
N ALA A 480 9.05 -10.12 -2.59
CA ALA A 480 10.24 -9.92 -3.41
C ALA A 480 9.91 -9.51 -4.86
N ALA A 481 8.78 -9.97 -5.41
CA ALA A 481 8.33 -9.62 -6.75
C ALA A 481 7.87 -8.15 -6.81
N ASP A 482 7.25 -7.64 -5.73
CA ASP A 482 6.87 -6.22 -5.59
C ASP A 482 8.09 -5.30 -5.75
N HIS A 483 9.26 -5.75 -5.28
CA HIS A 483 10.55 -5.07 -5.44
C HIS A 483 11.23 -5.32 -6.79
N ASN A 484 10.57 -6.02 -7.71
CA ASN A 484 11.12 -6.48 -8.98
C ASN A 484 12.33 -7.41 -8.83
N MET A 485 12.39 -8.27 -7.80
CA MET A 485 13.52 -9.18 -7.53
C MET A 485 13.13 -10.66 -7.60
N THR A 486 14.04 -11.50 -8.12
CA THR A 486 13.94 -12.96 -7.94
C THR A 486 14.07 -13.31 -6.46
N ILE A 487 13.61 -14.50 -6.04
CA ILE A 487 13.69 -14.89 -4.63
C ILE A 487 15.16 -14.99 -4.18
N TYR A 488 16.03 -15.47 -5.07
CA TYR A 488 17.46 -15.56 -4.79
C TYR A 488 18.11 -14.17 -4.64
N GLU A 489 17.83 -13.22 -5.56
CA GLU A 489 18.35 -11.85 -5.46
C GLU A 489 17.87 -11.16 -4.17
N ALA A 490 16.58 -11.28 -3.84
CA ALA A 490 16.01 -10.67 -2.65
C ALA A 490 16.62 -11.23 -1.36
N THR A 491 16.70 -12.56 -1.24
CA THR A 491 17.32 -13.19 -0.07
C THR A 491 18.79 -12.82 0.04
N LEU A 492 19.53 -12.79 -1.07
CA LEU A 492 20.93 -12.35 -1.09
C LEU A 492 21.12 -10.91 -0.59
N ALA A 493 20.21 -9.98 -0.94
CA ALA A 493 20.28 -8.60 -0.46
C ALA A 493 20.01 -8.48 1.05
N TYR A 494 19.05 -9.26 1.57
CA TYR A 494 18.67 -9.22 2.98
C TYR A 494 19.57 -10.09 3.90
N GLY A 495 20.26 -11.08 3.34
CA GLY A 495 21.14 -11.98 4.08
C GLY A 495 20.40 -13.07 4.86
N PRO A 496 21.07 -13.74 5.82
CA PRO A 496 20.53 -14.91 6.52
C PRO A 496 19.34 -14.63 7.46
N THR A 497 18.95 -13.36 7.63
CA THR A 497 17.78 -12.94 8.42
C THR A 497 16.55 -12.63 7.57
N TYR A 498 16.59 -12.94 6.26
CA TYR A 498 15.55 -12.61 5.28
C TYR A 498 14.12 -13.07 5.63
N ALA A 499 13.98 -14.09 6.48
CA ALA A 499 12.70 -14.68 6.88
C ALA A 499 12.11 -14.11 8.17
N GLN A 500 12.91 -13.35 8.93
CA GLN A 500 12.53 -12.91 10.26
C GLN A 500 11.35 -11.93 10.22
N ILE A 501 10.45 -12.06 11.19
CA ILE A 501 9.38 -11.10 11.47
C ILE A 501 9.42 -10.76 12.95
N TYR A 502 9.11 -9.51 13.31
CA TYR A 502 9.06 -9.11 14.73
C TYR A 502 7.72 -9.44 15.40
N THR A 503 6.65 -9.35 14.62
CA THR A 503 5.27 -9.60 15.01
C THR A 503 4.53 -10.20 13.82
N ALA A 504 3.49 -10.97 14.08
CA ALA A 504 2.51 -11.39 13.07
C ALA A 504 1.18 -10.61 13.20
N ARG A 505 1.09 -9.67 14.17
CA ARG A 505 -0.03 -8.75 14.39
C ARG A 505 0.46 -7.31 14.35
N ASN A 506 0.79 -6.85 13.15
CA ASN A 506 1.43 -5.56 12.97
C ASN A 506 0.45 -4.38 12.91
N PHE A 507 -0.84 -4.64 12.72
CA PHE A 507 -1.88 -3.62 12.66
C PHE A 507 -2.15 -2.99 14.03
N HIS A 508 -1.91 -1.69 14.16
CA HIS A 508 -2.28 -0.88 15.31
C HIS A 508 -2.97 0.40 14.83
N ALA A 509 -4.26 0.56 15.14
CA ALA A 509 -5.05 1.71 14.67
C ALA A 509 -4.46 3.07 15.12
N ASP A 510 -3.79 3.11 16.27
CA ASP A 510 -3.13 4.33 16.78
C ASP A 510 -2.07 4.88 15.82
N ASN A 511 -1.53 4.04 14.92
CA ASN A 511 -0.57 4.46 13.92
C ASN A 511 -1.16 5.29 12.76
N PHE A 512 -2.50 5.42 12.67
CA PHE A 512 -3.14 6.37 11.75
C PHE A 512 -2.98 7.84 12.18
N ASP A 513 -2.29 8.10 13.29
CA ASP A 513 -2.04 9.42 13.86
C ASP A 513 -1.28 10.38 12.91
N TRP A 514 -0.21 9.93 12.23
CA TRP A 514 0.51 10.74 11.24
C TRP A 514 -0.39 11.09 10.06
N PHE A 515 -1.19 10.13 9.59
CA PHE A 515 -2.14 10.38 8.52
C PHE A 515 -3.15 11.46 8.92
N SER A 516 -3.71 11.30 10.11
CA SER A 516 -4.75 12.18 10.66
C SER A 516 -4.23 13.58 11.01
N ALA A 517 -2.96 13.68 11.42
CA ALA A 517 -2.31 14.94 11.77
C ALA A 517 -1.86 15.74 10.54
N LEU A 518 -1.33 15.09 9.51
CA LEU A 518 -0.66 15.75 8.38
C LEU A 518 -1.53 15.91 7.13
N PHE A 519 -2.41 14.95 6.83
CA PHE A 519 -3.19 14.97 5.59
C PHE A 519 -4.62 15.41 5.82
N THR A 520 -5.37 14.72 6.67
CA THR A 520 -6.78 15.07 6.90
C THR A 520 -7.29 14.55 8.24
N PRO A 521 -8.07 15.35 9.01
CA PRO A 521 -8.71 14.88 10.23
C PRO A 521 -9.96 14.02 9.97
N LEU A 522 -10.33 13.84 8.71
CA LEU A 522 -11.55 13.14 8.29
C LEU A 522 -11.22 11.71 7.88
N SER A 523 -12.01 10.74 8.36
CA SER A 523 -11.93 9.34 7.95
C SER A 523 -12.74 9.06 6.69
N ASP A 524 -14.00 9.50 6.69
CA ASP A 524 -14.93 9.35 5.56
C ASP A 524 -15.47 10.72 5.16
N PHE A 525 -15.83 10.91 3.89
CA PHE A 525 -16.40 12.17 3.42
C PHE A 525 -17.29 12.02 2.19
N VAL A 526 -18.22 12.98 2.01
CA VAL A 526 -18.96 13.22 0.78
C VAL A 526 -18.82 14.69 0.33
N ILE A 527 -18.31 14.90 -0.88
CA ILE A 527 -18.14 16.22 -1.50
C ILE A 527 -19.09 16.36 -2.70
N PRO A 528 -20.18 17.14 -2.59
CA PRO A 528 -21.04 17.49 -3.72
C PRO A 528 -20.41 18.65 -4.52
N TYR A 529 -19.49 18.36 -5.43
CA TYR A 529 -18.78 19.35 -6.24
C TYR A 529 -19.75 20.25 -7.02
N GLY A 530 -19.69 21.56 -6.78
CA GLY A 530 -20.57 22.57 -7.39
C GLY A 530 -21.84 22.91 -6.61
N ALA A 531 -22.17 22.15 -5.56
CA ALA A 531 -23.28 22.52 -4.67
C ALA A 531 -22.95 23.77 -3.87
N LYS A 532 -23.96 24.61 -3.64
CA LYS A 532 -23.86 25.78 -2.78
C LYS A 532 -24.36 25.42 -1.37
N PRO A 533 -23.70 25.89 -0.30
CA PRO A 533 -24.10 25.58 1.08
C PRO A 533 -25.52 26.01 1.45
N ASP A 534 -26.05 27.02 0.77
CA ASP A 534 -27.41 27.52 0.96
C ASP A 534 -28.49 26.76 0.21
N ASP A 535 -28.11 25.77 -0.59
CA ASP A 535 -29.05 24.84 -1.19
C ASP A 535 -29.03 23.48 -0.46
N PRO A 536 -30.01 23.21 0.43
CA PRO A 536 -30.08 21.93 1.14
C PRO A 536 -30.24 20.73 0.20
N ALA A 537 -30.77 20.92 -1.02
CA ALA A 537 -30.90 19.81 -1.96
C ALA A 537 -29.58 19.53 -2.70
N GLY A 538 -28.65 20.49 -2.73
CA GLY A 538 -27.42 20.43 -3.53
C GLY A 538 -27.69 20.26 -5.03
N LYS A 539 -28.74 20.90 -5.57
CA LYS A 539 -29.23 20.68 -6.95
C LYS A 539 -28.22 21.08 -8.02
N ASP A 540 -27.32 21.99 -7.67
CA ASP A 540 -26.27 22.51 -8.56
C ASP A 540 -25.01 21.62 -8.56
N ALA A 541 -24.99 20.54 -7.76
CA ALA A 541 -23.89 19.58 -7.78
C ALA A 541 -23.69 19.05 -9.21
N LYS A 542 -22.45 19.07 -9.67
CA LYS A 542 -22.06 18.61 -11.00
C LYS A 542 -21.45 17.20 -10.96
N GLN A 543 -20.92 16.82 -9.81
CA GLN A 543 -20.39 15.50 -9.51
C GLN A 543 -20.44 15.28 -7.99
N VAL A 544 -20.67 14.05 -7.54
CA VAL A 544 -20.61 13.69 -6.12
C VAL A 544 -19.44 12.75 -5.90
N LEU A 545 -18.54 13.13 -5.01
CA LEU A 545 -17.33 12.39 -4.67
C LEU A 545 -17.46 11.85 -3.26
N CYS A 546 -17.15 10.58 -3.04
CA CYS A 546 -17.26 9.93 -1.74
C CYS A 546 -16.00 9.08 -1.47
N GLY A 547 -15.34 9.31 -0.35
CA GLY A 547 -14.19 8.53 0.11
C GLY A 547 -14.53 7.81 1.41
N LEU A 548 -14.19 6.52 1.51
CA LEU A 548 -14.38 5.71 2.71
C LEU A 548 -13.06 5.08 3.14
N GLU A 549 -12.73 5.19 4.42
CA GLU A 549 -11.50 4.62 4.97
C GLU A 549 -11.57 3.11 5.22
N TRP A 550 -10.40 2.51 5.50
CA TRP A 550 -10.27 1.11 5.95
C TRP A 550 -10.99 0.81 7.28
N GLY A 551 -10.92 1.76 8.22
CA GLY A 551 -11.44 1.65 9.58
C GLY A 551 -10.43 1.05 10.58
N ASN A 552 -10.85 0.89 11.84
CA ASN A 552 -9.95 0.64 12.97
C ASN A 552 -9.61 -0.83 13.24
N GLY A 553 -9.67 -1.72 12.25
CA GLY A 553 -9.36 -3.13 12.51
C GLY A 553 -9.15 -4.00 11.29
N GLU A 554 -8.27 -4.97 11.47
CA GLU A 554 -7.85 -5.94 10.47
C GLU A 554 -7.98 -7.37 10.99
N VAL A 555 -8.37 -8.30 10.13
CA VAL A 555 -8.18 -9.74 10.37
C VAL A 555 -7.23 -10.31 9.33
N TYR A 556 -6.09 -10.82 9.81
CA TYR A 556 -5.00 -11.37 9.01
C TYR A 556 -4.99 -12.91 8.94
N ILE A 557 -5.65 -13.60 9.88
CA ILE A 557 -5.69 -15.07 9.95
C ILE A 557 -7.13 -15.57 9.74
N ASN A 558 -7.31 -16.50 8.80
CA ASN A 558 -8.55 -17.22 8.58
C ASN A 558 -8.39 -18.59 9.22
N LEU A 559 -8.79 -18.70 10.49
CA LEU A 559 -8.82 -19.98 11.19
C LEU A 559 -10.06 -20.78 10.76
N SER A 560 -10.21 -21.07 9.47
CA SER A 560 -11.15 -22.11 9.03
C SER A 560 -10.56 -23.46 9.46
N MET A 561 -11.22 -24.12 10.41
CA MET A 561 -10.75 -25.37 11.04
C MET A 561 -10.64 -26.57 10.06
N GLU A 562 -10.92 -26.40 8.77
CA GLU A 562 -10.97 -27.45 7.75
C GLU A 562 -9.63 -28.16 7.49
N LYS A 563 -8.48 -27.60 7.86
CA LYS A 563 -7.16 -28.23 7.61
C LYS A 563 -6.48 -28.82 8.84
N VAL A 564 -7.13 -28.85 10.00
CA VAL A 564 -6.62 -29.62 11.17
C VAL A 564 -6.97 -31.09 10.97
N LYS A 565 -6.18 -31.83 10.18
CA LYS A 565 -6.32 -33.29 10.04
C LYS A 565 -6.18 -33.96 11.43
N GLY A 566 -7.22 -34.67 11.87
CA GLY A 566 -7.10 -35.69 12.92
C GLY A 566 -7.92 -35.53 14.21
N MET A 567 -9.01 -34.74 14.24
CA MET A 567 -9.86 -34.65 15.44
C MET A 567 -11.24 -35.31 15.27
N ALA A 568 -11.76 -35.88 16.37
CA ALA A 568 -12.99 -36.70 16.38
C ALA A 568 -14.31 -35.98 15.98
N GLY A 569 -14.28 -34.66 15.77
CA GLY A 569 -15.39 -33.87 15.20
C GLY A 569 -15.54 -33.97 13.68
N ASP A 570 -14.58 -34.60 12.99
CA ASP A 570 -14.48 -34.75 11.52
C ASP A 570 -15.64 -35.54 10.87
N ARG A 571 -16.54 -36.14 11.68
CA ARG A 571 -17.70 -36.90 11.19
C ARG A 571 -19.03 -36.14 11.18
N VAL A 572 -19.16 -35.02 11.90
CA VAL A 572 -20.44 -34.29 12.00
C VAL A 572 -20.52 -33.10 11.02
N TRP A 573 -19.38 -32.60 10.53
CA TRP A 573 -19.31 -31.39 9.70
C TRP A 573 -19.07 -31.59 8.20
N ARG A 574 -18.97 -32.84 7.72
CA ARG A 574 -18.81 -33.18 6.28
C ARG A 574 -20.00 -32.78 5.36
N GLN A 575 -20.96 -32.00 5.86
CA GLN A 575 -22.13 -31.56 5.08
C GLN A 575 -22.11 -30.07 4.71
N SER A 576 -21.14 -29.27 5.15
CA SER A 576 -20.94 -27.88 4.68
C SER A 576 -19.64 -27.76 3.88
N SER A 577 -19.67 -28.25 2.64
CA SER A 577 -18.59 -28.11 1.66
C SER A 577 -18.52 -26.68 1.11
N SER A 578 -17.80 -25.77 1.78
CA SER A 578 -17.42 -24.49 1.16
C SER A 578 -16.02 -24.07 1.65
N PRO A 579 -14.95 -24.44 0.93
CA PRO A 579 -13.62 -23.93 1.24
C PRO A 579 -13.59 -22.43 0.96
N ASP A 580 -13.27 -21.63 1.97
CA ASP A 580 -12.86 -20.25 1.75
C ASP A 580 -11.63 -20.25 0.83
N ALA A 581 -11.75 -19.61 -0.35
CA ALA A 581 -10.71 -19.63 -1.37
C ALA A 581 -9.40 -18.96 -0.91
N GLN A 582 -9.41 -18.17 0.18
CA GLN A 582 -8.23 -17.50 0.72
C GLN A 582 -7.33 -18.36 1.63
N GLY A 583 -7.74 -19.57 2.03
CA GLY A 583 -6.89 -20.48 2.83
C GLY A 583 -6.70 -20.06 4.31
N SER A 584 -5.69 -20.62 5.01
CA SER A 584 -5.48 -20.46 6.48
C SER A 584 -4.57 -19.29 6.91
N THR A 585 -3.88 -18.66 5.96
CA THR A 585 -3.04 -17.46 6.10
C THR A 585 -3.47 -16.52 4.98
N VAL A 586 -3.90 -15.29 5.29
CA VAL A 586 -4.82 -14.51 4.44
C VAL A 586 -4.19 -13.20 3.98
N LEU A 587 -4.74 -12.63 2.90
CA LEU A 587 -4.73 -11.19 2.69
C LEU A 587 -5.47 -10.48 3.86
N PRO A 588 -4.93 -9.38 4.41
CA PRO A 588 -5.62 -8.52 5.37
C PRO A 588 -7.07 -8.19 5.01
N ARG A 589 -8.01 -8.26 5.97
CA ARG A 589 -9.43 -7.93 5.74
C ARG A 589 -9.90 -6.77 6.61
N ALA A 590 -10.63 -5.83 6.02
CA ALA A 590 -11.16 -4.65 6.69
C ALA A 590 -12.39 -5.02 7.54
N THR A 591 -12.21 -5.14 8.85
CA THR A 591 -13.29 -5.55 9.77
C THR A 591 -14.35 -4.47 10.00
N HIS A 592 -14.07 -3.24 9.58
CA HIS A 592 -14.95 -2.08 9.71
C HIS A 592 -15.34 -1.46 8.36
N SER A 593 -15.21 -2.21 7.26
CA SER A 593 -15.68 -1.80 5.95
C SER A 593 -17.20 -1.62 5.92
N ILE A 594 -17.67 -0.55 5.29
CA ILE A 594 -19.09 -0.18 5.14
C ILE A 594 -19.81 -0.18 6.51
N ASN A 595 -19.19 0.44 7.52
CA ASN A 595 -19.79 0.59 8.85
C ASN A 595 -20.99 1.56 8.83
N ASP A 596 -21.68 1.74 9.96
CA ASP A 596 -22.92 2.54 10.00
C ASP A 596 -22.71 4.03 9.66
N GLN A 597 -21.55 4.60 10.00
CA GLN A 597 -21.21 5.98 9.62
C GLN A 597 -20.99 6.09 8.10
N GLN A 598 -20.26 5.13 7.52
CA GLN A 598 -20.08 5.03 6.07
C GLN A 598 -21.42 4.84 5.34
N LYS A 599 -22.39 4.09 5.91
CA LYS A 599 -23.76 4.01 5.38
C LYS A 599 -24.46 5.36 5.40
N HIS A 600 -24.30 6.17 6.44
CA HIS A 600 -24.86 7.52 6.50
C HIS A 600 -24.27 8.44 5.44
N ILE A 601 -22.94 8.40 5.24
CA ILE A 601 -22.24 9.15 4.19
C ILE A 601 -22.72 8.72 2.80
N LEU A 602 -22.78 7.41 2.52
CA LEU A 602 -23.26 6.88 1.24
C LEU A 602 -24.73 7.25 0.96
N ASN A 603 -25.58 7.24 1.99
CA ASN A 603 -26.97 7.69 1.86
C ASN A 603 -27.05 9.18 1.49
N SER A 604 -26.24 10.03 2.15
CA SER A 604 -26.14 11.46 1.84
C SER A 604 -25.68 11.68 0.39
N ALA A 605 -24.65 10.95 -0.05
CA ALA A 605 -24.15 10.99 -1.42
C ALA A 605 -25.24 10.60 -2.45
N GLY A 606 -26.02 9.56 -2.15
CA GLY A 606 -27.16 9.16 -2.97
C GLY A 606 -28.27 10.21 -3.05
N LEU A 607 -28.52 10.97 -1.97
CA LEU A 607 -29.48 12.08 -1.96
C LEU A 607 -29.00 13.26 -2.81
N TYR A 608 -27.74 13.66 -2.71
CA TYR A 608 -27.18 14.70 -3.58
C TYR A 608 -27.28 14.31 -5.05
N LYS A 609 -26.98 13.05 -5.37
CA LYS A 609 -27.15 12.52 -6.71
C LYS A 609 -28.62 12.56 -7.16
N GLN A 610 -29.56 12.14 -6.33
CA GLN A 610 -30.99 12.15 -6.67
C GLN A 610 -31.49 13.55 -7.03
N ASN A 611 -31.04 14.56 -6.29
CA ASN A 611 -31.50 15.94 -6.48
C ASN A 611 -30.81 16.67 -7.65
N SER A 612 -29.53 16.39 -7.89
CA SER A 612 -28.75 17.06 -8.94
C SER A 612 -28.66 16.29 -10.26
N LYS A 613 -28.94 14.98 -10.24
CA LYS A 613 -28.69 14.01 -11.32
C LYS A 613 -27.20 13.89 -11.70
N ALA A 614 -26.30 14.34 -10.83
CA ALA A 614 -24.87 14.22 -11.02
C ALA A 614 -24.38 12.77 -10.95
N LYS A 615 -23.20 12.49 -11.53
CA LYS A 615 -22.57 11.18 -11.37
C LYS A 615 -22.00 11.04 -9.95
N LEU A 616 -22.25 9.88 -9.32
CA LEU A 616 -21.72 9.52 -8.01
C LEU A 616 -20.50 8.61 -8.17
N LEU A 617 -19.39 9.03 -7.58
CA LEU A 617 -18.15 8.28 -7.46
C LEU A 617 -17.90 7.92 -5.99
N VAL A 618 -17.59 6.65 -5.74
CA VAL A 618 -17.15 6.13 -4.44
C VAL A 618 -15.74 5.61 -4.58
N ALA A 619 -14.87 5.86 -3.61
CA ALA A 619 -13.50 5.39 -3.59
C ALA A 619 -13.16 4.77 -2.23
N THR A 620 -12.57 3.59 -2.22
CA THR A 620 -12.21 2.83 -1.02
C THR A 620 -10.85 2.16 -1.19
N HIS A 621 -10.11 1.90 -0.11
CA HIS A 621 -8.95 1.00 -0.19
C HIS A 621 -9.42 -0.46 -0.27
N PHE A 622 -10.33 -0.85 0.63
CA PHE A 622 -10.89 -2.20 0.64
C PHE A 622 -11.61 -2.53 -0.67
N THR A 623 -11.48 -3.78 -1.12
CA THR A 623 -12.02 -4.21 -2.41
C THR A 623 -13.18 -5.18 -2.26
N ILE A 624 -14.23 -4.94 -3.07
CA ILE A 624 -15.47 -5.73 -3.07
C ILE A 624 -15.47 -6.80 -4.16
N ILE A 625 -15.06 -6.45 -5.39
CA ILE A 625 -15.03 -7.35 -6.55
C ILE A 625 -13.62 -7.35 -7.14
N ASN A 626 -13.03 -8.53 -7.23
CA ASN A 626 -11.78 -8.82 -7.92
C ASN A 626 -11.72 -10.33 -8.17
N TYR A 627 -11.02 -10.73 -9.23
CA TYR A 627 -10.84 -12.15 -9.52
C TYR A 627 -9.80 -12.79 -8.59
N ASN A 628 -9.76 -14.13 -8.46
CA ASN A 628 -8.77 -14.90 -7.67
C ASN A 628 -7.52 -15.34 -8.50
N LYS A 629 -6.85 -16.47 -8.17
CA LYS A 629 -5.87 -17.16 -9.02
C LYS A 629 -6.47 -17.56 -10.37
N SER A 630 -7.78 -17.82 -10.42
CA SER A 630 -8.52 -18.12 -11.67
C SER A 630 -8.41 -16.96 -12.66
N PRO A 631 -8.13 -17.20 -13.95
CA PRO A 631 -7.99 -16.12 -14.92
C PRO A 631 -9.25 -15.25 -15.05
N LEU A 632 -9.09 -13.94 -15.30
CA LEU A 632 -10.19 -12.97 -15.45
C LEU A 632 -11.27 -13.39 -16.47
N ASN A 633 -10.91 -14.19 -17.48
CA ASN A 633 -11.85 -14.66 -18.51
C ASN A 633 -12.88 -15.70 -18.01
N ALA A 634 -12.80 -16.15 -16.75
CA ALA A 634 -13.78 -17.04 -16.16
C ALA A 634 -15.13 -16.34 -15.94
N LYS A 635 -16.22 -17.11 -15.92
CA LYS A 635 -17.54 -16.58 -15.51
C LYS A 635 -17.55 -16.39 -13.99
N LEU A 636 -17.50 -15.13 -13.56
CA LEU A 636 -17.42 -14.76 -12.14
C LEU A 636 -18.80 -14.38 -11.59
N SER A 637 -19.09 -14.79 -10.36
CA SER A 637 -20.28 -14.35 -9.64
C SER A 637 -20.07 -14.36 -8.13
N ILE A 638 -20.71 -13.41 -7.44
CA ILE A 638 -20.74 -13.29 -5.98
C ILE A 638 -22.21 -13.33 -5.53
N THR A 639 -22.49 -13.91 -4.36
CA THR A 639 -23.80 -13.79 -3.70
C THR A 639 -23.62 -12.85 -2.49
N PRO A 640 -23.95 -11.56 -2.60
CA PRO A 640 -23.82 -10.63 -1.48
C PRO A 640 -24.72 -11.08 -0.31
N PHE A 641 -24.16 -11.19 0.88
CA PHE A 641 -24.88 -11.63 2.07
C PHE A 641 -24.35 -10.97 3.34
N ASP A 642 -25.26 -10.63 4.26
CA ASP A 642 -24.95 -10.10 5.58
C ASP A 642 -25.67 -10.98 6.63
N ARG A 643 -24.97 -11.61 7.58
CA ARG A 643 -25.60 -12.22 8.78
C ARG A 643 -25.33 -11.36 9.99
N VAL A 644 -26.40 -10.93 10.64
CA VAL A 644 -26.37 -10.30 11.97
C VAL A 644 -26.42 -11.39 13.05
N LEU A 645 -25.44 -11.43 13.96
CA LEU A 645 -25.43 -12.29 15.14
C LEU A 645 -26.33 -11.71 16.25
N SER A 646 -26.66 -12.51 17.27
CA SER A 646 -27.48 -12.11 18.43
C SER A 646 -26.94 -10.90 19.21
N GLU A 647 -25.67 -10.55 19.02
CA GLU A 647 -24.98 -9.39 19.63
C GLU A 647 -24.87 -8.18 18.70
N GLY A 648 -25.55 -8.20 17.54
CA GLY A 648 -25.53 -7.10 16.56
C GLY A 648 -24.29 -7.07 15.65
N GLN A 649 -23.30 -7.94 15.88
CA GLN A 649 -22.14 -8.06 14.99
C GLN A 649 -22.50 -8.77 13.67
N VAL A 650 -22.04 -8.23 12.54
CA VAL A 650 -22.16 -8.89 11.23
C VAL A 650 -20.97 -9.84 11.02
N ARG A 651 -21.20 -11.14 10.79
CA ARG A 651 -20.17 -12.12 10.39
C ARG A 651 -20.51 -12.76 9.04
N VAL A 652 -19.47 -13.15 8.30
CA VAL A 652 -19.57 -14.03 7.13
C VAL A 652 -20.06 -15.41 7.60
N VAL A 653 -20.97 -16.03 6.85
CA VAL A 653 -21.55 -17.36 7.13
C VAL A 653 -21.27 -18.27 5.95
N ASP A 654 -21.21 -19.57 6.22
CA ASP A 654 -20.92 -20.75 5.38
C ASP A 654 -21.45 -20.82 3.93
N THR A 655 -22.18 -19.82 3.45
CA THR A 655 -22.44 -19.52 2.03
C THR A 655 -22.71 -18.01 1.88
N PRO A 656 -21.69 -17.11 1.90
CA PRO A 656 -20.72 -16.96 0.82
C PRO A 656 -19.29 -16.56 1.30
N ALA A 657 -18.37 -17.53 1.35
CA ALA A 657 -16.94 -17.26 1.55
C ALA A 657 -16.32 -16.52 0.35
N PHE A 658 -15.15 -15.89 0.54
CA PHE A 658 -14.35 -15.36 -0.57
C PHE A 658 -14.24 -16.43 -1.65
N ASN A 659 -14.62 -16.05 -2.86
CA ASN A 659 -14.62 -16.90 -4.03
C ASN A 659 -13.84 -16.22 -5.16
N ASP A 660 -13.88 -16.83 -6.34
CA ASP A 660 -13.13 -16.34 -7.49
C ASP A 660 -13.54 -14.96 -8.01
N ALA A 661 -14.62 -14.36 -7.51
CA ALA A 661 -15.18 -13.07 -7.93
C ALA A 661 -15.08 -11.97 -6.86
N ASN A 662 -14.72 -12.33 -5.63
CA ASN A 662 -14.67 -11.38 -4.52
C ASN A 662 -13.52 -11.67 -3.57
N PHE A 663 -12.35 -12.06 -4.10
CA PHE A 663 -11.10 -12.28 -3.35
C PHE A 663 -10.53 -11.01 -2.71
N GLY A 664 -11.36 -10.02 -2.41
CA GLY A 664 -10.99 -8.70 -1.96
C GLY A 664 -10.85 -8.68 -0.44
N THR A 665 -11.11 -7.53 0.15
CA THR A 665 -10.85 -7.27 1.57
C THR A 665 -12.03 -6.69 2.32
N CYS A 666 -13.16 -6.45 1.63
CA CYS A 666 -14.40 -6.00 2.24
C CYS A 666 -15.13 -7.16 2.93
N GLU A 667 -15.33 -7.07 4.25
CA GLU A 667 -15.90 -8.15 5.05
C GLU A 667 -17.41 -7.99 5.33
N LYS A 668 -17.91 -6.75 5.44
CA LYS A 668 -19.23 -6.48 6.01
C LYS A 668 -20.13 -5.64 5.10
N ASN A 669 -21.44 -5.81 5.28
CA ASN A 669 -22.52 -5.02 4.66
C ASN A 669 -22.51 -5.04 3.12
N LEU A 670 -22.03 -6.14 2.54
CA LEU A 670 -22.03 -6.34 1.09
C LEU A 670 -23.47 -6.37 0.57
N LYS A 671 -24.38 -7.12 1.22
CA LYS A 671 -25.78 -7.16 0.75
C LYS A 671 -26.41 -5.78 0.80
N TRP A 672 -26.22 -5.04 1.90
CA TRP A 672 -26.70 -3.66 2.00
C TRP A 672 -26.17 -2.77 0.87
N TYR A 673 -24.86 -2.82 0.59
CA TYR A 673 -24.26 -1.98 -0.45
C TYR A 673 -24.77 -2.34 -1.84
N PHE A 674 -24.87 -3.63 -2.17
CA PHE A 674 -25.41 -4.04 -3.45
C PHE A 674 -26.88 -3.63 -3.61
N ASP A 675 -27.72 -3.83 -2.60
CA ASP A 675 -29.15 -3.50 -2.69
C ASP A 675 -29.45 -2.00 -2.63
N THR A 676 -28.60 -1.19 -1.99
CA THR A 676 -28.86 0.24 -1.75
C THR A 676 -28.10 1.14 -2.72
N CYS A 677 -26.94 0.69 -3.19
CA CYS A 677 -26.01 1.52 -3.97
C CYS A 677 -25.73 0.99 -5.38
N VAL A 678 -25.92 -0.30 -5.66
CA VAL A 678 -25.52 -0.93 -6.95
C VAL A 678 -26.72 -1.34 -7.80
N PHE A 679 -27.63 -2.13 -7.23
CA PHE A 679 -28.81 -2.70 -7.91
C PHE A 679 -30.06 -1.84 -7.72
N VAL A 680 -29.86 -0.53 -7.79
CA VAL A 680 -30.92 0.48 -7.78
C VAL A 680 -30.95 1.24 -9.10
N ASP A 681 -32.00 2.00 -9.34
CA ASP A 681 -32.07 2.85 -10.53
C ASP A 681 -31.00 3.98 -10.50
N ASP A 682 -30.79 4.62 -11.66
CA ASP A 682 -29.75 5.64 -11.78
C ASP A 682 -30.00 6.89 -10.92
N THR A 683 -31.14 7.06 -10.24
CA THR A 683 -31.35 8.23 -9.37
C THR A 683 -30.50 8.18 -8.11
N ARG A 684 -30.10 7.00 -7.64
CA ARG A 684 -29.27 6.84 -6.42
C ARG A 684 -28.05 5.93 -6.60
N ARG A 685 -28.00 5.17 -7.69
CA ARG A 685 -26.91 4.21 -7.94
C ARG A 685 -25.53 4.86 -7.96
N VAL A 686 -24.53 4.20 -7.41
CA VAL A 686 -23.12 4.55 -7.60
C VAL A 686 -22.74 4.34 -9.07
N ASN A 687 -22.22 5.35 -9.75
CA ASN A 687 -21.83 5.22 -11.16
C ASN A 687 -20.46 4.56 -11.29
N HIS A 688 -19.51 4.97 -10.44
CA HIS A 688 -18.14 4.47 -10.43
C HIS A 688 -17.72 4.15 -9.00
N HIS A 689 -17.18 2.96 -8.78
CA HIS A 689 -16.55 2.56 -7.53
C HIS A 689 -15.08 2.28 -7.82
N LEU A 690 -14.18 3.05 -7.22
CA LEU A 690 -12.74 2.93 -7.35
C LEU A 690 -12.18 2.17 -6.14
N SER A 691 -11.36 1.13 -6.35
CA SER A 691 -10.76 0.39 -5.22
C SER A 691 -9.35 -0.16 -5.46
N GLY A 692 -8.68 -0.60 -4.38
CA GLY A 692 -7.28 -1.08 -4.34
C GLY A 692 -7.08 -2.47 -3.75
N HIS A 693 -6.01 -2.68 -2.97
CA HIS A 693 -5.63 -3.87 -2.17
C HIS A 693 -5.25 -5.13 -2.96
N SER A 694 -5.93 -5.41 -4.07
CA SER A 694 -5.89 -6.73 -4.68
C SER A 694 -4.79 -6.93 -5.72
N HIS A 695 -4.11 -5.85 -6.13
CA HIS A 695 -3.13 -5.79 -7.23
C HIS A 695 -3.71 -6.19 -8.61
N ARG A 696 -4.99 -6.56 -8.69
CA ARG A 696 -5.66 -7.22 -9.84
C ARG A 696 -6.52 -6.22 -10.61
N SER A 697 -5.86 -5.38 -11.39
CA SER A 697 -6.53 -4.27 -12.08
C SER A 697 -7.64 -4.75 -13.02
N GLY A 698 -8.78 -4.08 -13.00
CA GLY A 698 -9.90 -4.49 -13.84
C GLY A 698 -11.12 -3.60 -13.70
N LEU A 699 -11.92 -3.58 -14.76
CA LEU A 699 -13.25 -3.02 -14.80
C LEU A 699 -14.28 -4.16 -14.75
N TYR A 700 -15.12 -4.15 -13.74
CA TYR A 700 -16.12 -5.17 -13.44
C TYR A 700 -17.52 -4.54 -13.42
N ARG A 701 -18.51 -5.23 -14.02
CA ARG A 701 -19.90 -4.77 -14.04
C ARG A 701 -20.82 -5.83 -13.48
N PRO A 702 -21.23 -5.73 -12.20
CA PRO A 702 -22.18 -6.66 -11.63
C PRO A 702 -23.59 -6.43 -12.21
N THR A 703 -24.26 -7.52 -12.57
CA THR A 703 -25.69 -7.53 -12.95
C THR A 703 -26.46 -8.43 -11.98
N PRO A 704 -27.66 -8.05 -11.53
CA PRO A 704 -28.43 -8.85 -10.59
C PRO A 704 -29.05 -10.06 -11.30
N GLU A 705 -28.99 -11.22 -10.65
CA GLU A 705 -29.75 -12.42 -10.99
C GLU A 705 -30.64 -12.77 -9.81
N ASP A 706 -31.94 -12.53 -9.98
CA ASP A 706 -32.96 -12.95 -9.03
C ASP A 706 -33.23 -14.44 -9.19
N ARG A 707 -33.18 -15.17 -8.07
CA ARG A 707 -33.34 -16.63 -8.04
C ARG A 707 -34.47 -16.98 -7.08
N PRO A 708 -35.53 -17.68 -7.53
CA PRO A 708 -36.63 -18.08 -6.65
C PRO A 708 -36.12 -18.87 -5.44
N ASN A 709 -36.54 -18.48 -4.23
CA ASN A 709 -36.17 -19.12 -2.95
C ASN A 709 -34.66 -19.15 -2.63
N MET A 710 -33.85 -18.32 -3.31
CA MET A 710 -32.41 -18.21 -3.06
C MET A 710 -31.98 -16.75 -2.89
N LEU A 711 -30.81 -16.53 -2.30
CA LEU A 711 -30.19 -15.20 -2.25
C LEU A 711 -29.90 -14.67 -3.66
N ARG A 712 -30.16 -13.38 -3.87
CA ARG A 712 -29.81 -12.67 -5.11
C ARG A 712 -28.32 -12.81 -5.39
N ARG A 713 -27.99 -13.13 -6.64
CA ARG A 713 -26.61 -13.24 -7.12
C ARG A 713 -26.23 -12.00 -7.92
N ALA A 714 -24.98 -11.59 -7.82
CA ALA A 714 -24.35 -10.60 -8.69
C ALA A 714 -23.46 -11.34 -9.71
N ASN A 715 -23.88 -11.36 -10.97
CA ASN A 715 -23.08 -11.88 -12.07
C ASN A 715 -22.12 -10.80 -12.55
N ILE A 716 -20.83 -11.09 -12.58
CA ILE A 716 -19.82 -10.12 -13.01
C ILE A 716 -19.68 -10.21 -14.53
N ALA A 717 -20.29 -9.26 -15.23
CA ALA A 717 -20.21 -9.12 -16.67
C ALA A 717 -19.00 -8.26 -17.08
N ASP A 718 -18.48 -8.53 -18.28
CA ASP A 718 -17.49 -7.70 -18.99
C ASP A 718 -16.26 -7.29 -18.16
N ALA A 719 -15.59 -8.28 -17.57
CA ALA A 719 -14.37 -8.09 -16.81
C ALA A 719 -13.17 -7.84 -17.76
N ARG A 720 -12.60 -6.63 -17.74
CA ARG A 720 -11.48 -6.24 -18.62
C ARG A 720 -10.46 -5.40 -17.87
N ASP A 721 -9.18 -5.66 -18.12
CA ASP A 721 -8.09 -4.78 -17.68
C ASP A 721 -7.81 -3.66 -18.69
N PRO A 722 -8.01 -2.37 -18.34
CA PRO A 722 -7.70 -1.25 -19.22
C PRO A 722 -6.22 -1.14 -19.63
N GLY A 723 -5.29 -1.67 -18.83
CA GLY A 723 -3.85 -1.66 -19.15
C GLY A 723 -3.47 -2.56 -20.31
N LEU A 724 -4.23 -3.64 -20.48
CA LEU A 724 -3.97 -4.69 -21.46
C LEU A 724 -4.93 -4.63 -22.66
N HIS A 725 -6.18 -4.25 -22.42
CA HIS A 725 -7.22 -4.15 -23.46
C HIS A 725 -7.43 -2.73 -24.01
N GLY A 726 -6.61 -1.77 -23.58
CA GLY A 726 -6.73 -0.36 -23.97
C GLY A 726 -7.86 0.36 -23.25
N GLU A 727 -8.19 1.56 -23.72
CA GLU A 727 -9.27 2.37 -23.14
C GLU A 727 -10.60 1.61 -23.13
N GLN A 728 -11.25 1.58 -21.96
CA GLN A 728 -12.57 1.00 -21.75
C GLN A 728 -13.61 2.11 -21.57
N LYS A 729 -14.88 1.79 -21.81
CA LYS A 729 -15.99 2.74 -21.64
C LYS A 729 -16.88 2.35 -20.46
N SER A 730 -17.26 3.32 -19.62
CA SER A 730 -18.21 3.13 -18.54
C SER A 730 -19.60 2.79 -19.07
N SER A 731 -20.39 2.07 -18.26
CA SER A 731 -21.81 1.85 -18.50
C SER A 731 -22.64 2.87 -17.71
N ASP A 732 -23.69 3.39 -18.35
CA ASP A 732 -24.72 4.19 -17.68
C ASP A 732 -25.87 3.32 -17.14
N GLN A 733 -25.85 2.01 -17.38
CA GLN A 733 -26.89 1.08 -16.93
C GLN A 733 -26.49 0.32 -15.66
N HIS A 734 -25.19 0.26 -15.35
CA HIS A 734 -24.64 -0.50 -14.24
C HIS A 734 -23.59 0.33 -13.49
N THR A 735 -23.35 -0.01 -12.23
CA THR A 735 -22.17 0.47 -11.51
C THR A 735 -20.91 -0.10 -12.15
N ASN A 736 -19.90 0.76 -12.36
CA ASN A 736 -18.61 0.38 -12.88
C ASN A 736 -17.64 0.23 -11.70
N PHE A 737 -17.32 -1.01 -11.31
CA PHE A 737 -16.28 -1.28 -10.32
C PHE A 737 -14.94 -1.28 -11.02
N ILE A 738 -14.04 -0.39 -10.61
CA ILE A 738 -12.74 -0.17 -11.19
C ILE A 738 -11.72 -0.44 -10.09
N VAL A 739 -11.03 -1.56 -10.21
CA VAL A 739 -9.90 -1.88 -9.35
C VAL A 739 -8.65 -1.37 -10.03
N SER A 740 -7.94 -0.45 -9.39
CA SER A 740 -6.65 0.04 -9.89
C SER A 740 -5.55 -0.98 -9.62
N SER A 741 -4.48 -0.91 -10.42
CA SER A 741 -3.23 -1.61 -10.12
C SER A 741 -2.50 -0.88 -9.00
N CYS A 742 -1.40 -1.44 -8.53
CA CYS A 742 -0.50 -0.80 -7.57
C CYS A 742 0.18 0.43 -8.17
N GLY A 743 0.17 1.55 -7.46
CA GLY A 743 0.79 2.80 -7.91
C GLY A 743 2.28 2.93 -7.60
N GLY A 744 2.86 1.99 -6.85
CA GLY A 744 4.29 2.02 -6.46
C GLY A 744 5.07 0.75 -6.79
N PRO A 745 4.70 -0.41 -6.22
CA PRO A 745 5.37 -1.68 -6.48
C PRO A 745 4.94 -2.33 -7.80
N ILE A 746 5.66 -3.39 -8.19
CA ILE A 746 5.28 -4.22 -9.35
C ILE A 746 3.96 -4.94 -9.04
N GLY A 747 2.92 -4.64 -9.80
CA GLY A 747 1.60 -5.29 -9.65
C GLY A 747 1.59 -6.72 -10.19
N VAL A 748 0.54 -7.48 -9.91
CA VAL A 748 0.33 -8.83 -10.45
C VAL A 748 -0.93 -8.90 -11.29
N GLN A 749 -0.95 -9.70 -12.35
CA GLN A 749 -2.13 -9.85 -13.20
C GLN A 749 -2.24 -11.27 -13.77
N ASN A 750 -3.47 -11.76 -13.90
CA ASN A 750 -3.81 -13.02 -14.56
C ASN A 750 -5.11 -12.90 -15.37
N LEU A 751 -5.00 -12.70 -16.68
CA LEU A 751 -6.17 -12.57 -17.54
C LEU A 751 -6.62 -13.89 -18.16
N TYR A 752 -5.67 -14.71 -18.61
CA TYR A 752 -5.86 -15.91 -19.41
C TYR A 752 -5.04 -17.12 -18.92
N GLY A 753 -4.48 -17.07 -17.71
CA GLY A 753 -3.63 -18.12 -17.14
C GLY A 753 -2.14 -17.93 -17.46
N GLU A 754 -1.76 -16.78 -18.02
CA GLU A 754 -0.38 -16.48 -18.32
C GLU A 754 0.51 -16.51 -17.07
N LEU A 755 1.64 -17.22 -17.16
CA LEU A 755 2.62 -17.40 -16.08
C LEU A 755 2.01 -17.84 -14.74
N ASN A 756 0.86 -18.52 -14.76
CA ASN A 756 0.10 -18.92 -13.57
C ASN A 756 -0.15 -17.76 -12.58
N GLY A 757 -0.40 -16.57 -13.13
CA GLY A 757 -0.72 -15.35 -12.38
C GLY A 757 0.45 -14.47 -11.98
N TRP A 758 1.67 -14.83 -12.39
CA TRP A 758 2.88 -14.03 -12.17
C TRP A 758 3.26 -13.16 -13.37
N THR A 759 2.28 -12.61 -14.09
CA THR A 759 2.55 -11.80 -15.31
C THR A 759 3.04 -10.38 -15.02
N LEU A 760 3.32 -10.03 -13.75
CA LEU A 760 4.02 -8.83 -13.26
C LEU A 760 3.81 -7.53 -14.09
N ARG A 761 3.19 -6.52 -13.49
CA ARG A 761 2.78 -5.29 -14.19
C ARG A 761 3.57 -4.09 -13.68
N PRO A 762 3.88 -3.12 -14.56
CA PRO A 762 4.47 -1.87 -14.11
C PRO A 762 3.53 -1.14 -13.14
N PRO A 763 4.08 -0.37 -12.19
CA PRO A 763 3.30 0.53 -11.35
C PRO A 763 2.37 1.39 -12.21
N SER A 764 1.11 1.50 -11.81
CA SER A 764 0.11 2.20 -12.60
C SER A 764 -1.08 2.69 -11.78
N GLY A 765 -1.76 3.71 -12.32
CA GLY A 765 -3.03 4.23 -11.81
C GLY A 765 -4.09 4.25 -12.90
N THR A 766 -5.33 4.54 -12.52
CA THR A 766 -6.45 4.65 -13.45
C THR A 766 -6.80 6.11 -13.72
N LEU A 767 -7.04 6.50 -14.98
CA LEU A 767 -7.72 7.75 -15.32
C LEU A 767 -9.16 7.47 -15.72
N LEU A 768 -10.10 8.11 -15.03
CA LEU A 768 -11.52 8.11 -15.31
C LEU A 768 -11.96 9.48 -15.83
N ASP A 769 -12.39 9.56 -17.09
CA ASP A 769 -13.19 10.66 -17.60
C ASP A 769 -14.66 10.38 -17.29
N ALA A 770 -15.14 10.84 -16.13
CA ALA A 770 -16.51 10.56 -15.69
C ALA A 770 -17.59 11.17 -16.60
N LYS A 771 -17.24 12.16 -17.44
CA LYS A 771 -18.17 12.79 -18.39
C LYS A 771 -18.25 12.00 -19.69
N GLY A 772 -17.11 11.65 -20.28
CA GLY A 772 -17.03 10.86 -21.51
C GLY A 772 -17.23 9.35 -21.30
N GLY A 773 -17.04 8.90 -20.06
CA GLY A 773 -17.05 7.50 -19.66
C GLY A 773 -15.74 6.76 -19.96
N ALA A 774 -14.69 7.43 -20.41
CA ALA A 774 -13.42 6.78 -20.75
C ALA A 774 -12.67 6.35 -19.48
N ILE A 775 -12.15 5.12 -19.48
CA ILE A 775 -11.37 4.52 -18.40
C ILE A 775 -10.08 3.99 -19.02
N LYS A 776 -8.94 4.54 -18.62
CA LYS A 776 -7.61 4.11 -19.09
C LYS A 776 -6.65 3.88 -17.94
N GLN A 777 -5.66 3.01 -18.13
CA GLN A 777 -4.56 2.84 -17.20
C GLN A 777 -3.37 3.73 -17.62
N VAL A 778 -2.80 4.45 -16.67
CA VAL A 778 -1.57 5.24 -16.82
C VAL A 778 -0.47 4.50 -16.07
N LYS A 779 0.64 4.19 -16.73
CA LYS A 779 1.70 3.33 -16.18
C LYS A 779 3.05 4.03 -16.19
N THR A 780 3.90 3.67 -15.26
CA THR A 780 5.33 4.03 -15.31
C THR A 780 5.98 3.16 -16.38
N SER A 781 6.59 3.75 -17.40
CA SER A 781 7.22 2.98 -18.48
C SER A 781 8.62 3.46 -18.85
N ASP A 782 9.11 4.56 -18.27
CA ASP A 782 10.44 5.08 -18.55
C ASP A 782 11.49 4.34 -17.70
N PRO A 783 12.33 3.46 -18.30
CA PRO A 783 13.36 2.74 -17.59
C PRO A 783 14.44 3.66 -16.99
N LYS A 784 14.49 4.94 -17.38
CA LYS A 784 15.40 5.94 -16.80
C LYS A 784 14.87 6.50 -15.47
N LYS A 785 13.57 6.38 -15.21
CA LYS A 785 12.94 6.89 -13.98
C LYS A 785 12.72 5.79 -12.94
N ASN A 786 12.38 4.57 -13.37
CA ASN A 786 12.24 3.40 -12.49
C ASN A 786 12.42 2.10 -13.29
N THR A 787 12.60 0.96 -12.61
CA THR A 787 12.82 -0.33 -13.29
C THR A 787 11.54 -0.87 -13.94
N GLN A 788 11.67 -1.50 -15.11
CA GLN A 788 10.58 -2.25 -15.73
C GLN A 788 10.48 -3.66 -15.11
N PRO A 789 9.26 -4.24 -14.99
CA PRO A 789 9.07 -5.62 -14.54
C PRO A 789 9.95 -6.58 -15.35
N ARG A 790 10.67 -7.49 -14.71
CA ARG A 790 11.59 -8.40 -15.40
C ARG A 790 10.97 -9.78 -15.65
N LEU A 791 11.09 -10.30 -16.88
CA LEU A 791 10.59 -11.64 -17.22
C LEU A 791 11.30 -12.73 -16.39
N CYS A 792 12.58 -12.55 -16.07
CA CYS A 792 13.31 -13.49 -15.22
C CYS A 792 12.72 -13.62 -13.81
N VAL A 793 12.13 -12.56 -13.26
CA VAL A 793 11.45 -12.60 -11.95
C VAL A 793 10.20 -13.46 -12.06
N ALA A 794 9.35 -13.21 -13.05
CA ALA A 794 8.15 -14.01 -13.27
C ALA A 794 8.44 -15.51 -13.46
N LEU A 795 9.49 -15.84 -14.24
CA LEU A 795 9.92 -17.22 -14.45
C LEU A 795 10.51 -17.87 -13.20
N ASP A 796 11.23 -17.11 -12.36
CA ASP A 796 11.75 -17.61 -11.10
C ASP A 796 10.62 -17.99 -10.15
N TYR A 797 9.60 -17.15 -10.06
CA TYR A 797 8.39 -17.41 -9.28
C TYR A 797 7.64 -18.62 -9.80
N LEU A 798 7.43 -18.73 -11.11
CA LEU A 798 6.82 -19.89 -11.72
C LEU A 798 7.56 -21.19 -11.34
N ALA A 799 8.90 -21.18 -11.35
CA ALA A 799 9.70 -22.33 -10.98
C ALA A 799 9.63 -22.65 -9.48
N VAL A 800 9.67 -21.65 -8.61
CA VAL A 800 9.60 -21.87 -7.15
C VAL A 800 8.20 -22.34 -6.74
N MET A 801 7.14 -21.75 -7.29
CA MET A 801 5.76 -22.11 -6.94
C MET A 801 5.35 -23.49 -7.46
N SER A 802 5.93 -23.96 -8.59
CA SER A 802 5.72 -25.33 -9.10
C SER A 802 6.09 -26.46 -8.13
N ARG A 803 6.83 -26.14 -7.05
CA ARG A 803 7.24 -27.11 -6.03
C ARG A 803 6.15 -27.36 -4.98
N GLY A 804 5.29 -26.36 -4.76
CA GLY A 804 4.23 -26.40 -3.74
C GLY A 804 2.82 -26.45 -4.33
N ASP A 805 2.66 -26.07 -5.59
CA ASP A 805 1.38 -26.02 -6.30
C ASP A 805 1.42 -26.98 -7.50
N SER A 806 0.67 -28.09 -7.40
CA SER A 806 0.65 -29.14 -8.43
C SER A 806 0.03 -28.68 -9.75
N ASP A 807 -0.70 -27.57 -9.74
CA ASP A 807 -1.31 -26.99 -10.94
C ASP A 807 -0.26 -26.23 -11.78
N ILE A 808 0.90 -25.92 -11.20
CA ILE A 808 2.00 -25.24 -11.87
C ILE A 808 3.04 -26.28 -12.31
N ALA A 809 3.14 -26.50 -13.63
CA ALA A 809 4.16 -27.39 -14.18
C ALA A 809 5.58 -26.79 -14.04
N MET A 810 6.55 -27.63 -13.64
CA MET A 810 7.96 -27.25 -13.54
C MET A 810 8.48 -26.67 -14.88
N PRO A 811 8.95 -25.42 -14.93
CA PRO A 811 9.29 -24.76 -16.20
C PRO A 811 10.40 -25.45 -16.99
N LEU A 812 11.46 -25.88 -16.29
CA LEU A 812 12.66 -26.48 -16.85
C LEU A 812 13.05 -27.73 -16.06
N ASN A 813 13.34 -28.82 -16.75
CA ASN A 813 13.94 -30.02 -16.16
C ASN A 813 15.16 -30.47 -16.96
N PHE A 814 16.23 -30.86 -16.29
CA PHE A 814 17.51 -31.22 -16.90
C PHE A 814 17.77 -32.73 -16.82
N MET A 815 18.36 -33.30 -17.86
CA MET A 815 18.69 -34.73 -17.90
C MET A 815 19.97 -34.96 -18.71
N CYS A 816 20.97 -35.59 -18.09
CA CYS A 816 22.16 -36.05 -18.82
C CYS A 816 21.80 -37.22 -19.74
N THR A 817 22.16 -37.14 -21.02
CA THR A 817 21.76 -38.12 -22.03
C THR A 817 22.83 -39.13 -22.39
N ASP A 818 24.10 -38.76 -22.32
CA ASP A 818 25.21 -39.59 -22.79
C ASP A 818 26.19 -39.85 -21.64
N PHE A 819 25.87 -40.82 -20.77
CA PHE A 819 26.78 -41.28 -19.71
C PHE A 819 27.07 -42.78 -19.82
N LYS A 820 28.32 -43.16 -19.47
CA LYS A 820 28.75 -44.56 -19.43
C LYS A 820 28.84 -45.01 -17.97
N PRO A 821 28.05 -46.02 -17.54
CA PRO A 821 28.15 -46.61 -16.21
C PRO A 821 29.60 -46.97 -15.85
N GLY A 822 30.06 -46.55 -14.68
CA GLY A 822 31.42 -46.82 -14.19
C GLY A 822 32.52 -45.82 -14.60
N GLN A 823 32.22 -44.82 -15.44
CA GLN A 823 33.16 -43.72 -15.75
C GLN A 823 32.67 -42.41 -15.09
N ALA A 824 33.49 -41.80 -14.24
CA ALA A 824 33.22 -40.49 -13.64
C ALA A 824 33.49 -39.34 -14.62
N LEU A 825 32.77 -39.35 -15.76
CA LEU A 825 32.84 -38.33 -16.80
C LEU A 825 31.49 -37.63 -16.92
N PHE A 826 31.51 -36.30 -16.98
CA PHE A 826 30.28 -35.54 -17.16
C PHE A 826 29.74 -35.71 -18.59
N SER A 827 28.42 -35.69 -18.73
CA SER A 827 27.76 -35.89 -20.02
C SER A 827 28.10 -34.76 -20.99
N ARG A 828 28.48 -35.10 -22.23
CA ARG A 828 28.69 -34.12 -23.31
C ARG A 828 27.41 -33.38 -23.68
N THR A 829 26.27 -34.03 -23.47
CA THR A 829 24.94 -33.54 -23.84
C THR A 829 24.01 -33.55 -22.63
N VAL A 830 23.20 -32.50 -22.50
CA VAL A 830 22.16 -32.40 -21.48
C VAL A 830 20.87 -32.01 -22.16
N ASP A 831 19.85 -32.86 -22.06
CA ASP A 831 18.51 -32.53 -22.51
C ASP A 831 17.84 -31.63 -21.47
N VAL A 832 17.19 -30.57 -21.94
CA VAL A 832 16.36 -29.66 -21.17
C VAL A 832 14.93 -29.81 -21.65
N THR A 833 14.08 -30.38 -20.79
CA THR A 833 12.64 -30.49 -21.05
C THR A 833 11.95 -29.21 -20.61
N LEU A 834 11.21 -28.59 -21.53
CA LEU A 834 10.41 -27.40 -21.26
C LEU A 834 8.97 -27.82 -20.96
N SER A 835 8.33 -27.16 -19.99
CA SER A 835 6.87 -27.30 -19.82
C SER A 835 6.12 -26.78 -21.05
N ASP A 836 4.86 -27.21 -21.24
CA ASP A 836 4.04 -26.72 -22.35
C ASP A 836 3.89 -25.19 -22.33
N GLN A 837 3.82 -24.59 -21.14
CA GLN A 837 3.81 -23.14 -20.98
C GLN A 837 5.11 -22.50 -21.47
N MET A 838 6.29 -23.05 -21.10
CA MET A 838 7.58 -22.55 -21.58
C MET A 838 7.76 -22.76 -23.09
N THR A 839 7.28 -23.88 -23.63
CA THR A 839 7.24 -24.13 -25.07
C THR A 839 6.38 -23.09 -25.79
N GLY A 840 5.20 -22.79 -25.27
CA GLY A 840 4.27 -21.80 -25.83
C GLY A 840 4.79 -20.37 -25.76
N LEU A 841 5.44 -19.99 -24.66
CA LEU A 841 6.09 -18.69 -24.51
C LEU A 841 7.26 -18.53 -25.48
N ALA A 842 7.93 -19.62 -25.86
CA ALA A 842 9.07 -19.63 -26.79
C ALA A 842 10.11 -18.53 -26.49
N CYS A 843 10.33 -18.21 -25.21
CA CYS A 843 11.06 -17.02 -24.76
C CYS A 843 12.55 -17.26 -24.48
N ILE A 844 13.06 -18.47 -24.70
CA ILE A 844 14.46 -18.85 -24.45
C ILE A 844 15.24 -18.83 -25.76
N THR A 845 16.38 -18.13 -25.79
CA THR A 845 17.30 -18.08 -26.95
C THR A 845 18.55 -18.95 -26.76
N GLY A 846 18.96 -19.19 -25.51
CA GLY A 846 20.12 -19.99 -25.17
C GLY A 846 20.25 -20.17 -23.66
N MET A 847 21.20 -21.01 -23.25
CA MET A 847 21.53 -21.20 -21.84
C MET A 847 23.05 -21.30 -21.70
N ASN A 848 23.59 -20.57 -20.73
CA ASN A 848 24.98 -20.70 -20.30
C ASN A 848 25.02 -21.32 -18.90
N ILE A 849 26.16 -21.91 -18.56
CA ILE A 849 26.38 -22.50 -17.25
C ILE A 849 27.59 -21.84 -16.61
N TRP A 850 27.40 -21.28 -15.44
CA TRP A 850 28.49 -20.73 -14.64
C TRP A 850 28.95 -21.78 -13.65
N VAL A 851 30.24 -22.06 -13.62
CA VAL A 851 30.83 -23.02 -12.69
C VAL A 851 31.95 -22.37 -11.90
N PHE A 852 31.91 -22.59 -10.58
CA PHE A 852 32.97 -22.14 -9.69
C PHE A 852 34.12 -23.13 -9.72
N VAL A 853 35.30 -22.66 -10.14
CA VAL A 853 36.56 -23.39 -10.06
C VAL A 853 37.40 -22.73 -8.97
N GLY A 854 37.43 -23.36 -7.79
CA GLY A 854 38.33 -22.98 -6.71
C GLY A 854 39.67 -23.70 -6.83
N GLY A 855 40.75 -23.09 -6.35
CA GLY A 855 42.07 -23.72 -6.35
C GLY A 855 43.13 -22.90 -5.63
N ARG A 856 44.39 -23.29 -5.79
CA ARG A 856 45.55 -22.45 -5.49
C ARG A 856 46.24 -22.09 -6.81
N ASP A 857 46.74 -20.87 -6.91
CA ASP A 857 47.65 -20.49 -7.96
C ASP A 857 48.92 -21.36 -7.87
N GLU A 858 49.38 -21.89 -9.00
CA GLU A 858 50.51 -22.83 -9.02
C GLU A 858 51.86 -22.13 -8.79
N GLU A 859 51.97 -20.83 -9.11
CA GLU A 859 53.19 -20.04 -8.90
C GLU A 859 53.22 -19.38 -7.52
N THR A 860 52.09 -18.84 -7.06
CA THR A 860 52.07 -18.09 -5.78
C THR A 860 51.54 -18.91 -4.60
N GLY A 861 50.84 -20.02 -4.85
CA GLY A 861 50.19 -20.83 -3.81
C GLY A 861 48.93 -20.18 -3.21
N ASP A 862 48.52 -19.02 -3.71
CA ASP A 862 47.38 -18.25 -3.22
C ASP A 862 46.05 -18.83 -3.68
N ALA A 863 44.99 -18.67 -2.90
CA ALA A 863 43.67 -19.16 -3.29
C ALA A 863 43.16 -18.44 -4.56
N LYS A 864 43.06 -19.15 -5.68
CA LYS A 864 42.47 -18.65 -6.93
C LYS A 864 40.99 -19.05 -6.97
N LYS A 865 40.13 -18.04 -6.99
CA LYS A 865 38.67 -18.18 -7.02
C LYS A 865 38.22 -17.67 -8.37
N THR A 866 37.76 -18.55 -9.24
CA THR A 866 37.42 -18.14 -10.61
C THR A 866 36.10 -18.73 -11.04
N TRP A 867 35.22 -17.86 -11.52
CA TRP A 867 34.00 -18.24 -12.20
C TRP A 867 34.27 -18.42 -13.68
N HIS A 868 33.83 -19.55 -14.24
CA HIS A 868 33.90 -19.79 -15.67
C HIS A 868 32.50 -19.86 -16.26
N ARG A 869 32.27 -19.09 -17.33
CA ARG A 869 31.05 -19.16 -18.14
C ARG A 869 31.24 -20.19 -19.26
N LEU A 870 30.49 -21.27 -19.19
CA LEU A 870 30.38 -22.28 -20.23
C LEU A 870 29.28 -21.87 -21.20
N THR A 871 29.55 -21.96 -22.50
CA THR A 871 28.61 -21.55 -23.56
C THR A 871 28.25 -22.74 -24.45
N PRO A 872 27.55 -23.77 -23.92
CA PRO A 872 27.16 -24.92 -24.70
C PRO A 872 26.23 -24.49 -25.85
N SER A 873 26.27 -25.21 -26.98
CA SER A 873 25.32 -24.95 -28.05
C SER A 873 23.91 -25.37 -27.62
N PHE A 874 22.91 -24.57 -28.01
CA PHE A 874 21.50 -24.80 -27.67
C PHE A 874 20.70 -25.14 -28.94
N SER A 875 20.21 -26.37 -29.05
CA SER A 875 19.47 -26.86 -30.23
C SER A 875 18.24 -27.67 -29.86
N ASP A 876 17.41 -28.03 -30.84
CA ASP A 876 16.35 -29.02 -30.62
C ASP A 876 16.95 -30.41 -30.34
N ALA A 877 16.33 -31.15 -29.42
CA ALA A 877 16.70 -32.53 -29.14
C ALA A 877 15.92 -33.49 -30.08
N PRO A 878 16.48 -34.67 -30.43
CA PRO A 878 15.78 -35.67 -31.22
C PRO A 878 14.48 -36.13 -30.54
N LYS A 879 13.39 -36.28 -31.30
CA LYS A 879 12.16 -36.91 -30.81
C LYS A 879 12.44 -38.38 -30.45
N GLN A 880 12.12 -38.82 -29.24
CA GLN A 880 12.17 -40.24 -28.91
C GLN A 880 11.07 -41.00 -29.68
N LEU A 881 11.42 -42.15 -30.27
CA LEU A 881 10.47 -43.00 -30.99
C LEU A 881 9.37 -43.60 -30.07
N PHE A 882 9.66 -43.71 -28.77
CA PHE A 882 8.75 -44.24 -27.76
C PHE A 882 8.90 -43.42 -26.46
N GLY A 883 7.99 -42.49 -26.20
CA GLY A 883 7.96 -41.70 -24.97
C GLY A 883 6.78 -40.72 -24.96
N SER A 884 6.03 -40.68 -23.86
CA SER A 884 4.82 -39.87 -23.68
C SER A 884 5.08 -38.55 -22.92
N SER A 885 6.23 -37.90 -23.11
CA SER A 885 6.45 -36.60 -22.48
C SER A 885 5.74 -35.50 -23.28
N SER A 886 4.71 -34.87 -22.71
CA SER A 886 4.26 -33.54 -23.13
C SER A 886 5.40 -32.54 -22.91
N GLY A 887 5.53 -31.54 -23.79
CA GLY A 887 6.61 -30.54 -23.77
C GLY A 887 7.68 -30.71 -24.87
N SER A 888 8.32 -29.60 -25.24
CA SER A 888 9.45 -29.61 -26.19
C SER A 888 10.77 -29.89 -25.47
N LYS A 889 11.65 -30.67 -26.11
CA LYS A 889 13.00 -30.97 -25.59
C LYS A 889 14.06 -30.17 -26.36
N LYS A 890 14.89 -29.47 -25.62
CA LYS A 890 16.10 -28.80 -26.10
C LYS A 890 17.33 -29.58 -25.66
N ARG A 891 18.47 -29.35 -26.30
CA ARG A 891 19.74 -29.99 -25.99
C ARG A 891 20.84 -28.95 -25.84
N LEU A 892 21.55 -29.05 -24.73
CA LEU A 892 22.83 -28.38 -24.51
C LEU A 892 23.95 -29.33 -24.94
N THR A 893 24.84 -28.87 -25.82
CA THR A 893 26.03 -29.63 -26.21
C THR A 893 27.29 -28.88 -25.78
N PHE A 894 28.02 -29.47 -24.84
CA PHE A 894 29.25 -28.90 -24.30
C PHE A 894 30.41 -29.12 -25.28
N SER A 895 31.19 -28.07 -25.49
CA SER A 895 32.43 -28.15 -26.26
C SER A 895 33.52 -28.90 -25.49
N ALA A 896 34.61 -29.28 -26.16
CA ALA A 896 35.75 -29.89 -25.47
C ALA A 896 36.36 -28.95 -24.42
N SER A 897 36.39 -27.64 -24.70
CA SER A 897 36.82 -26.62 -23.73
C SER A 897 35.90 -26.55 -22.51
N ASP A 898 34.57 -26.60 -22.71
CA ASP A 898 33.63 -26.58 -21.58
C ASP A 898 33.80 -27.82 -20.69
N LEU A 899 33.95 -29.00 -21.29
CA LEU A 899 34.17 -30.24 -20.58
C LEU A 899 35.49 -30.23 -19.79
N ASN A 900 36.55 -29.66 -20.35
CA ASN A 900 37.82 -29.49 -19.62
C ASN A 900 37.67 -28.59 -18.39
N VAL A 901 36.86 -27.52 -18.48
CA VAL A 901 36.56 -26.66 -17.33
C VAL A 901 35.73 -27.40 -16.28
N LEU A 902 34.72 -28.16 -16.70
CA LEU A 902 33.92 -29.00 -15.79
C LEU A 902 34.79 -30.04 -15.06
N ASP A 903 35.65 -30.75 -15.79
CA ASP A 903 36.59 -31.72 -15.23
C ASP A 903 37.55 -31.06 -14.23
N SER A 904 38.02 -29.84 -14.54
CA SER A 904 38.85 -29.04 -13.64
C SER A 904 38.08 -28.64 -12.38
N ALA A 905 36.82 -28.21 -12.52
CA ALA A 905 35.93 -27.87 -11.41
C ALA A 905 35.70 -29.07 -10.47
N PHE A 906 35.48 -30.26 -11.03
CA PHE A 906 35.34 -31.49 -10.25
C PHE A 906 36.64 -31.85 -9.52
N ARG A 907 37.78 -31.88 -10.22
CA ARG A 907 39.10 -32.23 -9.64
C ARG A 907 39.48 -31.30 -8.49
N ALA A 908 39.26 -30.00 -8.67
CA ALA A 908 39.47 -29.00 -7.64
C ALA A 908 38.70 -29.26 -6.34
N ASN A 909 37.61 -30.02 -6.39
CA ASN A 909 36.64 -30.17 -5.30
C ASN A 909 36.36 -31.62 -4.92
N GLY A 910 37.38 -32.48 -4.99
CA GLY A 910 37.28 -33.88 -4.54
C GLY A 910 36.54 -34.80 -5.52
N GLY A 911 36.39 -34.40 -6.78
CA GLY A 911 35.99 -35.24 -7.90
C GLY A 911 34.51 -35.64 -7.99
N THR A 912 33.68 -35.22 -7.04
CA THR A 912 32.29 -35.72 -6.92
C THR A 912 31.22 -34.67 -7.17
N LYS A 913 31.48 -33.40 -6.85
CA LYS A 913 30.53 -32.30 -7.03
C LYS A 913 31.23 -30.99 -7.31
N ILE A 914 30.56 -30.11 -8.07
CA ILE A 914 30.97 -28.72 -8.20
C ILE A 914 30.43 -27.94 -6.98
N PRO A 915 31.25 -27.10 -6.30
CA PRO A 915 30.82 -26.42 -5.08
C PRO A 915 29.64 -25.47 -5.28
N GLN A 916 29.68 -24.70 -6.37
CA GLN A 916 28.63 -23.76 -6.78
C GLN A 916 28.59 -23.68 -8.29
N ALA A 917 27.37 -23.63 -8.82
CA ALA A 917 27.11 -23.39 -10.22
C ALA A 917 25.77 -22.65 -10.39
N PHE A 918 25.62 -21.96 -11.52
CA PHE A 918 24.38 -21.28 -11.89
C PHE A 918 24.03 -21.60 -13.33
N CYS A 919 22.72 -21.71 -13.61
CA CYS A 919 22.23 -21.66 -14.98
C CYS A 919 21.84 -20.22 -15.30
N GLU A 920 22.32 -19.71 -16.43
CA GLU A 920 21.92 -18.42 -17.00
C GLU A 920 21.09 -18.67 -18.26
N VAL A 921 19.79 -18.43 -18.18
CA VAL A 921 18.87 -18.57 -19.31
C VAL A 921 18.77 -17.22 -20.03
N LEU A 922 19.18 -17.18 -21.29
CA LEU A 922 19.09 -16.01 -22.15
C LEU A 922 17.65 -15.87 -22.66
N LEU A 923 17.06 -14.71 -22.42
CA LEU A 923 15.65 -14.44 -22.69
C LEU A 923 15.46 -13.58 -23.95
N LYS A 924 14.25 -13.67 -24.50
CA LYS A 924 13.69 -12.75 -25.50
C LYS A 924 12.22 -12.51 -25.18
N LYS A 925 11.61 -11.55 -25.89
CA LYS A 925 10.17 -11.28 -25.79
C LYS A 925 9.36 -12.58 -25.89
N PRO A 926 8.44 -12.85 -24.95
CA PRO A 926 7.61 -14.04 -25.00
C PRO A 926 6.59 -13.95 -26.15
N THR A 927 6.26 -15.12 -26.70
CA THR A 927 5.16 -15.29 -27.65
C THR A 927 3.86 -15.33 -26.87
N VAL A 928 2.93 -14.44 -27.23
CA VAL A 928 1.58 -14.37 -26.66
C VAL A 928 0.60 -15.01 -27.63
N ALA A 929 -0.35 -15.80 -27.11
CA ALA A 929 -1.31 -16.51 -27.94
C ALA A 929 -2.19 -15.54 -28.74
N ALA A 930 -2.56 -15.94 -29.97
CA ALA A 930 -3.40 -15.10 -30.83
C ALA A 930 -4.74 -14.77 -30.16
N GLY A 931 -5.12 -13.48 -30.20
CA GLY A 931 -6.35 -12.98 -29.57
C GLY A 931 -6.22 -12.60 -28.09
N GLN A 932 -5.06 -12.84 -27.46
CA GLN A 932 -4.76 -12.33 -26.11
C GLN A 932 -4.00 -10.99 -26.18
N PRO A 933 -4.17 -10.11 -25.17
CA PRO A 933 -3.42 -8.86 -25.10
C PRO A 933 -1.94 -9.15 -24.86
N ASP A 934 -1.07 -8.46 -25.58
CA ASP A 934 0.39 -8.60 -25.49
C ASP A 934 0.92 -8.00 -24.18
N TRP A 935 0.90 -8.80 -23.12
CA TRP A 935 1.47 -8.44 -21.82
C TRP A 935 3.00 -8.39 -21.83
N GLY A 936 3.65 -9.10 -22.76
CA GLY A 936 5.11 -9.13 -22.90
C GLY A 936 5.73 -7.78 -23.31
N LYS A 937 4.91 -6.84 -23.79
CA LYS A 937 5.33 -5.45 -24.09
C LYS A 937 5.76 -4.66 -22.83
N ASP A 938 5.31 -5.09 -21.65
CA ASP A 938 5.53 -4.40 -20.39
C ASP A 938 6.71 -4.99 -19.60
N MET A 939 7.37 -6.03 -20.13
CA MET A 939 8.46 -6.72 -19.47
C MET A 939 9.83 -6.41 -20.07
N ASN A 940 10.82 -6.26 -19.20
CA ASN A 940 12.22 -6.36 -19.55
C ASN A 940 12.63 -7.83 -19.71
N PHE A 941 13.05 -8.20 -20.91
CA PHE A 941 13.57 -9.53 -21.26
C PHE A 941 15.06 -9.49 -21.66
N SER A 942 15.75 -8.37 -21.43
CA SER A 942 17.20 -8.26 -21.61
C SER A 942 17.99 -8.81 -20.41
N ASP A 943 17.38 -8.83 -19.22
CA ASP A 943 17.97 -9.46 -18.04
C ASP A 943 17.79 -10.97 -18.12
N SER A 944 18.87 -11.71 -17.86
CA SER A 944 18.87 -13.16 -17.93
C SER A 944 18.23 -13.77 -16.69
N TRP A 945 17.62 -14.94 -16.83
CA TRP A 945 17.15 -15.70 -15.66
C TRP A 945 18.27 -16.56 -15.12
N VAL A 946 18.84 -16.13 -13.98
CA VAL A 946 19.96 -16.80 -13.31
C VAL A 946 19.47 -17.48 -12.04
N PHE A 947 19.74 -18.78 -11.90
CA PHE A 947 19.36 -19.54 -10.71
C PHE A 947 20.40 -20.62 -10.35
N PRO A 948 20.49 -21.03 -9.07
CA PRO A 948 21.43 -22.05 -8.62
C PRO A 948 21.27 -23.37 -9.36
N LEU A 949 22.39 -24.03 -9.63
CA LEU A 949 22.45 -25.31 -10.31
C LEU A 949 23.33 -26.27 -9.52
N GLU A 950 22.85 -27.49 -9.30
CA GLU A 950 23.63 -28.56 -8.72
C GLU A 950 24.21 -29.41 -9.85
N ILE A 951 25.54 -29.59 -9.86
CA ILE A 951 26.25 -30.46 -10.80
C ILE A 951 27.11 -31.43 -10.00
N GLN A 952 26.78 -32.73 -10.06
CA GLN A 952 27.44 -33.76 -9.26
C GLN A 952 27.40 -35.15 -9.89
N PHE A 953 28.15 -36.08 -9.33
CA PHE A 953 28.05 -37.51 -9.60
C PHE A 953 27.32 -38.23 -8.45
N ARG A 954 26.19 -38.87 -8.75
CA ARG A 954 25.52 -39.78 -7.82
C ARG A 954 26.13 -41.17 -7.96
N ILE A 955 26.63 -41.71 -6.85
CA ILE A 955 27.09 -43.09 -6.81
C ILE A 955 25.87 -44.01 -6.71
N THR A 956 25.74 -44.92 -7.66
CA THR A 956 24.67 -45.92 -7.74
C THR A 956 25.28 -47.33 -7.86
N GLU A 957 24.46 -48.37 -7.80
CA GLU A 957 24.91 -49.76 -8.02
C GLU A 957 25.53 -49.98 -9.40
N ILE A 958 25.18 -49.15 -10.40
CA ILE A 958 25.76 -49.17 -11.75
C ILE A 958 26.94 -48.19 -11.91
N GLY A 959 27.45 -47.62 -10.82
CA GLY A 959 28.57 -46.67 -10.81
C GLY A 959 28.14 -45.21 -10.71
N ALA A 960 29.06 -44.30 -11.03
CA ALA A 960 28.84 -42.86 -10.97
C ALA A 960 27.92 -42.39 -12.12
N VAL A 961 26.83 -41.70 -11.77
CA VAL A 961 25.86 -41.13 -12.71
C VAL A 961 25.90 -39.60 -12.61
N PRO A 962 26.17 -38.87 -13.70
CA PRO A 962 26.16 -37.41 -13.65
C PRO A 962 24.73 -36.89 -13.46
N LEU A 963 24.60 -35.86 -12.62
CA LEU A 963 23.37 -35.14 -12.34
C LEU A 963 23.60 -33.64 -12.55
N ILE A 964 22.58 -33.00 -13.09
CA ILE A 964 22.49 -31.56 -13.30
C ILE A 964 21.05 -31.13 -13.09
N GLY A 965 20.81 -30.04 -12.38
CA GLY A 965 19.47 -29.49 -12.22
C GLY A 965 19.39 -28.40 -11.16
N ARG A 966 18.29 -27.63 -11.15
CA ARG A 966 18.03 -26.66 -10.08
C ARG A 966 17.75 -27.43 -8.79
N PRO A 967 18.54 -27.24 -7.71
CA PRO A 967 18.32 -27.98 -6.47
C PRO A 967 16.95 -27.63 -5.87
N ALA A 968 16.30 -28.62 -5.26
CA ALA A 968 15.06 -28.41 -4.52
C ALA A 968 15.34 -27.78 -3.14
N GLY A 969 14.30 -27.19 -2.54
CA GLY A 969 14.37 -26.60 -1.20
C GLY A 969 15.29 -25.38 -1.10
N GLU A 970 15.87 -25.18 0.08
CA GLU A 970 16.67 -24.01 0.46
C GLU A 970 17.70 -23.62 -0.61
N ARG A 971 18.55 -24.55 -1.05
CA ARG A 971 19.64 -24.28 -2.01
C ARG A 971 19.17 -23.81 -3.39
N GLY A 972 17.89 -24.00 -3.72
CA GLY A 972 17.30 -23.54 -4.99
C GLY A 972 16.67 -22.15 -4.92
N GLU A 973 16.54 -21.59 -3.72
CA GLU A 973 15.86 -20.32 -3.44
C GLU A 973 16.74 -19.33 -2.69
N VAL A 974 17.66 -19.83 -1.86
CA VAL A 974 18.45 -19.08 -0.89
C VAL A 974 19.94 -19.34 -1.13
N PRO A 975 20.80 -18.31 -1.06
CA PRO A 975 22.25 -18.47 -1.15
C PRO A 975 22.82 -19.41 -0.09
N ASP A 976 23.90 -20.13 -0.44
CA ASP A 976 24.68 -20.89 0.54
C ASP A 976 25.55 -19.93 1.36
N TRP A 977 24.99 -19.43 2.47
CA TRP A 977 25.63 -18.44 3.34
C TRP A 977 27.00 -18.90 3.86
N GLY A 978 27.12 -20.19 4.20
CA GLY A 978 28.35 -20.78 4.69
C GLY A 978 29.44 -20.81 3.62
N TRP A 979 29.07 -21.15 2.39
CA TRP A 979 29.97 -21.08 1.25
C TRP A 979 30.40 -19.64 0.93
N LEU A 980 29.47 -18.68 0.93
CA LEU A 980 29.77 -17.27 0.70
C LEU A 980 30.77 -16.72 1.74
N PHE A 981 30.52 -16.96 3.02
CA PHE A 981 31.44 -16.58 4.08
C PHE A 981 32.81 -17.26 3.93
N LYS A 982 32.84 -18.59 3.78
CA LYS A 982 34.11 -19.34 3.69
C LYS A 982 34.95 -18.90 2.48
N THR A 983 34.29 -18.63 1.36
CA THR A 983 34.95 -18.35 0.08
C THR A 983 35.28 -16.86 -0.08
N TYR A 984 34.43 -15.94 0.38
CA TYR A 984 34.53 -14.51 0.06
C TYR A 984 34.70 -13.57 1.27
N ARG A 985 34.88 -14.07 2.50
CA ARG A 985 35.13 -13.23 3.70
C ARG A 985 36.28 -12.21 3.56
N ASN A 986 37.29 -12.52 2.74
CA ASN A 986 38.51 -11.71 2.54
C ASN A 986 38.67 -11.18 1.10
N GLY A 987 37.61 -11.20 0.28
CA GLY A 987 37.65 -10.73 -1.12
C GLY A 987 37.56 -9.20 -1.25
N PRO A 988 37.59 -8.64 -2.48
CA PRO A 988 37.30 -7.22 -2.69
C PRO A 988 35.98 -6.84 -2.02
N GLY A 989 36.04 -5.96 -1.03
CA GLY A 989 34.92 -5.55 -0.18
C GLY A 989 34.72 -6.31 1.15
N ASN A 990 35.50 -7.35 1.48
CA ASN A 990 35.36 -8.17 2.71
C ASN A 990 33.89 -8.51 3.05
N SER A 991 33.11 -8.81 2.02
CA SER A 991 31.70 -8.40 2.02
C SER A 991 30.77 -9.35 2.76
N TYR A 992 31.09 -10.64 2.83
CA TYR A 992 30.20 -11.65 3.42
C TYR A 992 30.59 -11.98 4.86
N PRO A 993 29.80 -11.56 5.87
CA PRO A 993 30.07 -11.86 7.27
C PRO A 993 29.71 -13.31 7.62
N ASP A 994 30.15 -13.75 8.80
CA ASP A 994 29.73 -15.03 9.38
C ASP A 994 28.21 -15.03 9.58
N PRO A 995 27.44 -15.91 8.92
CA PRO A 995 25.98 -15.88 8.99
C PRO A 995 25.45 -16.11 10.39
N GLN A 996 26.13 -16.90 11.22
CA GLN A 996 25.71 -17.15 12.60
C GLN A 996 25.86 -15.91 13.47
N LYS A 997 26.87 -15.07 13.19
CA LYS A 997 27.00 -13.77 13.87
C LYS A 997 25.93 -12.78 13.41
N VAL A 998 25.59 -12.78 12.13
CA VAL A 998 24.50 -11.92 11.62
C VAL A 998 23.16 -12.30 12.24
N ILE A 999 22.83 -13.60 12.28
CA ILE A 999 21.56 -14.08 12.87
C ILE A 999 21.45 -13.69 14.35
N LYS A 1000 22.53 -13.86 15.11
CA LYS A 1000 22.57 -13.57 16.57
C LYS A 1000 22.56 -12.08 16.92
N GLY A 1001 22.91 -11.21 15.97
CA GLY A 1001 22.99 -9.76 16.17
C GLY A 1001 24.37 -9.30 16.62
#